data_AF-A0AA38S843-F1
#
_entry.id   AF-A0AA38S843-F1
#
_cell.length_a   1.000
_cell.length_b   1.000
_cell.length_c   1.000
_cell.angle_alpha   90.00
_cell.angle_beta   90.00
_cell.angle_gamma   90.00
#
_symmetry.space_group_name_H-M   'P 1'
#
loop_
_entity.id
_entity.type
_entity.pdbx_description
1 polymer ?
#
loop_
_entity_poly.entity_id
_entity_poly.type
_entity_poly.pdbx_seq_one_letter_code
_entity_poly.pdbx_strand_id
1 'polypeptide(L)'
;MLPPRRPSALLRYLVPAFLLCLTFYYLSGTGQDISIPTEKSQTYVPSKPHHDGFQQVHLGKDTATHDASESSSKASDPATTPSAASHSPTKAPATGTHPIDTLIANAERDFSAVLAKESHTLAEAAASYRQRRGRHPPPGFDLWYNFAKENNAVIVEDFWDQIYHDLEPFWAVPAALIRKQAWDYEMTINLRNHTATAGSDWFWTQIWLKLIKTVEHLLPDLDIALNAMDEPRLVVPWEDIDAYVTKAHKTRHMADPSEVVNEYQQLAKPGDGPDKHIEVPKKEWEGDKHYWKIVRRGCAPTSLARRAEIMTDFNHTPIISRHLAAPHTHKGYVSNYSLSTDFCHQPDLQNLNGIFVEPLTVSATRTLFPMFGGSKLAVNNEILLPAPMYWNEEERFTGGDDHGGPWAEKADSAIWRGVATGGKNREDTWRAFQRHRFVAMNNATKLAGAQDWTALPANFELPGLEYGVASQQRGKLAEWVAGWADVGFVDLFCQPEERDGTCSYTSPHFELVGGVKMREQFGHKYLPDIDGNSFSGRYLGFLRSTSLPVKATLWREWHDSRLAAWVHFVPMDNRYGDWFGIMEYFLGDKEGGVSGHDAEAERIASAGKAWAERVLRREDMQVYVLRLLLEYARVCDEKRESMGWVGDLLPR
;
A
#
# COMPACT_ATOMS: atom_id res chain seq x y z
N MET A 1 -38.78 -11.11 -82.66
CA MET A 1 -38.96 -11.48 -81.23
C MET A 1 -38.63 -10.27 -80.38
N LEU A 2 -39.62 -9.71 -79.69
CA LEU A 2 -39.42 -8.55 -78.80
C LEU A 2 -38.74 -9.01 -77.50
N PRO A 3 -37.71 -8.31 -77.01
CA PRO A 3 -37.03 -8.64 -75.75
C PRO A 3 -37.90 -8.31 -74.53
N PRO A 4 -37.78 -9.06 -73.42
CA PRO A 4 -38.66 -8.90 -72.26
C PRO A 4 -38.36 -7.59 -71.51
N ARG A 5 -39.43 -6.89 -71.12
CA ARG A 5 -39.40 -5.65 -70.34
C ARG A 5 -38.79 -5.90 -68.96
N ARG A 6 -37.81 -5.08 -68.58
CA ARG A 6 -37.24 -5.05 -67.22
C ARG A 6 -38.32 -4.65 -66.20
N PRO A 7 -38.39 -5.29 -65.02
CA PRO A 7 -39.32 -4.87 -63.97
C PRO A 7 -39.00 -3.45 -63.50
N SER A 8 -40.03 -2.69 -63.17
CA SER A 8 -39.92 -1.28 -62.76
C SER A 8 -39.02 -1.14 -61.52
N ALA A 9 -38.32 0.00 -61.42
CA ALA A 9 -37.42 0.31 -60.31
C ALA A 9 -38.08 0.18 -58.93
N LEU A 10 -39.42 0.29 -58.86
CA LEU A 10 -40.20 0.08 -57.64
C LEU A 10 -40.02 -1.33 -57.06
N LEU A 11 -40.02 -2.38 -57.89
CA LEU A 11 -39.88 -3.77 -57.41
C LEU A 11 -38.47 -4.08 -56.87
N ARG A 12 -37.44 -3.37 -57.36
CA ARG A 12 -36.04 -3.59 -56.94
C ARG A 12 -35.75 -3.12 -55.52
N TYR A 13 -36.52 -2.16 -55.01
CA TYR A 13 -36.31 -1.61 -53.67
C TYR A 13 -37.41 -2.01 -52.69
N LEU A 14 -38.62 -2.31 -53.15
CA LEU A 14 -39.70 -2.78 -52.28
C LEU A 14 -39.46 -4.18 -51.74
N VAL A 15 -38.87 -5.10 -52.51
CA VAL A 15 -38.60 -6.46 -52.03
C VAL A 15 -37.52 -6.48 -50.94
N PRO A 16 -36.36 -5.81 -51.10
CA PRO A 16 -35.38 -5.71 -50.02
C PRO A 16 -35.92 -4.94 -48.81
N ALA A 17 -36.65 -3.83 -49.01
CA ALA A 17 -37.22 -3.07 -47.90
C ALA A 17 -38.30 -3.85 -47.14
N PHE A 18 -39.13 -4.61 -47.85
CA PHE A 18 -40.11 -5.50 -47.23
C PHE A 18 -39.44 -6.62 -46.44
N LEU A 19 -38.38 -7.24 -46.97
CA LEU A 19 -37.59 -8.23 -46.25
C LEU A 19 -36.90 -7.63 -45.01
N LEU A 20 -36.38 -6.39 -45.11
CA LEU A 20 -35.76 -5.67 -44.00
C LEU A 20 -36.76 -5.33 -42.90
N CYS A 21 -37.96 -4.86 -43.29
CA CYS A 21 -39.07 -4.64 -42.36
C CYS A 21 -39.59 -5.95 -41.75
N LEU A 22 -39.60 -7.06 -42.50
CA LEU A 22 -39.97 -8.37 -41.97
C LEU A 22 -38.93 -8.89 -40.97
N THR A 23 -37.63 -8.68 -41.22
CA THR A 23 -36.59 -8.97 -40.22
C THR A 23 -36.71 -8.10 -39.00
N PHE A 24 -36.97 -6.80 -39.13
CA PHE A 24 -37.23 -5.94 -37.97
C PHE A 24 -38.48 -6.35 -37.21
N TYR A 25 -39.57 -6.69 -37.92
CA TYR A 25 -40.81 -7.16 -37.31
C TYR A 25 -40.63 -8.49 -36.57
N TYR A 26 -39.89 -9.44 -37.16
CA TYR A 26 -39.59 -10.73 -36.54
C TYR A 26 -38.64 -10.58 -35.33
N LEU A 27 -37.73 -9.61 -35.37
CA LEU A 27 -36.83 -9.29 -34.26
C LEU A 27 -37.50 -8.42 -33.19
N SER A 28 -38.56 -7.67 -33.51
CA SER A 28 -39.33 -6.86 -32.55
C SER A 28 -40.55 -7.59 -31.98
N GLY A 29 -40.91 -8.76 -32.53
CA GLY A 29 -42.16 -9.47 -32.28
C GLY A 29 -42.10 -10.59 -31.23
N THR A 30 -41.07 -10.63 -30.38
CA THR A 30 -41.02 -11.49 -29.19
C THR A 30 -40.68 -10.66 -27.96
N GLY A 31 -41.59 -9.75 -27.62
CA GLY A 31 -41.65 -9.14 -26.30
C GLY A 31 -42.44 -10.05 -25.34
N GLN A 32 -41.76 -11.04 -24.77
CA GLN A 32 -42.13 -11.68 -23.51
C GLN A 32 -40.83 -11.96 -22.73
N ASP A 33 -40.70 -11.24 -21.61
CA ASP A 33 -39.72 -11.33 -20.51
C ASP A 33 -38.50 -12.24 -20.71
N ILE A 34 -37.47 -11.66 -21.32
CA ILE A 34 -36.09 -12.12 -21.13
C ILE A 34 -35.44 -11.15 -20.16
N SER A 35 -35.37 -11.58 -18.89
CA SER A 35 -34.52 -10.98 -17.88
C SER A 35 -33.06 -11.07 -18.36
N ILE A 36 -32.45 -9.92 -18.64
CA ILE A 36 -31.01 -9.82 -18.87
C ILE A 36 -30.33 -10.14 -17.53
N PRO A 37 -29.53 -11.20 -17.40
CA PRO A 37 -28.70 -11.37 -16.24
C PRO A 37 -27.66 -10.25 -16.26
N THR A 38 -27.75 -9.35 -15.30
CA THR A 38 -26.64 -8.48 -14.93
C THR A 38 -25.44 -9.39 -14.71
N GLU A 39 -24.37 -9.16 -15.45
CA GLU A 39 -23.10 -9.86 -15.27
C GLU A 39 -22.61 -9.51 -13.86
N LYS A 40 -22.94 -10.39 -12.91
CA LYS A 40 -22.42 -10.31 -11.55
C LYS A 40 -20.92 -10.48 -11.66
N SER A 41 -20.19 -9.44 -11.25
CA SER A 41 -18.81 -9.57 -10.79
C SER A 41 -18.71 -10.87 -9.98
N GLN A 42 -17.92 -11.83 -10.46
CA GLN A 42 -17.74 -13.11 -9.78
C GLN A 42 -16.97 -12.88 -8.48
N THR A 43 -17.72 -12.64 -7.40
CA THR A 43 -17.25 -12.87 -6.04
C THR A 43 -17.01 -14.37 -5.88
N TYR A 44 -15.75 -14.73 -5.68
CA TYR A 44 -15.31 -16.08 -5.32
C TYR A 44 -15.95 -16.53 -4.00
N VAL A 45 -16.67 -17.66 -4.03
CA VAL A 45 -17.21 -18.33 -2.85
C VAL A 45 -16.35 -19.56 -2.55
N PRO A 46 -15.68 -19.66 -1.39
CA PRO A 46 -15.02 -20.91 -0.98
C PRO A 46 -16.07 -21.98 -0.66
N SER A 47 -15.91 -23.16 -1.25
CA SER A 47 -16.70 -24.35 -0.96
C SER A 47 -16.50 -24.83 0.49
N LYS A 48 -17.61 -25.19 1.15
CA LYS A 48 -17.66 -25.72 2.52
C LYS A 48 -16.84 -27.01 2.66
N PRO A 49 -16.06 -27.19 3.74
CA PRO A 49 -15.61 -28.52 4.15
C PRO A 49 -16.76 -29.30 4.81
N HIS A 50 -16.77 -30.60 4.55
CA HIS A 50 -17.67 -31.60 5.10
C HIS A 50 -17.68 -31.59 6.65
N HIS A 51 -18.88 -31.56 7.23
CA HIS A 51 -19.12 -31.89 8.64
C HIS A 51 -19.25 -33.40 8.79
N ASP A 52 -18.27 -34.05 9.43
CA ASP A 52 -18.48 -35.31 10.13
C ASP A 52 -18.75 -35.03 11.61
N GLY A 53 -19.82 -35.66 12.11
CA GLY A 53 -20.42 -35.38 13.40
C GLY A 53 -19.64 -35.93 14.58
N PHE A 54 -19.76 -35.23 15.72
CA PHE A 54 -19.55 -35.83 17.02
C PHE A 54 -20.64 -35.39 18.00
N GLN A 55 -21.09 -36.42 18.73
CA GLN A 55 -22.17 -36.51 19.72
C GLN A 55 -22.16 -35.46 20.83
N GLN A 56 -23.37 -35.02 21.18
CA GLN A 56 -23.69 -34.44 22.49
C GLN A 56 -23.42 -35.47 23.62
N VAL A 57 -22.79 -35.01 24.69
CA VAL A 57 -22.94 -35.61 26.03
C VAL A 57 -23.27 -34.51 27.03
N HIS A 58 -24.30 -34.80 27.83
CA HIS A 58 -24.92 -33.98 28.84
C HIS A 58 -24.16 -33.94 30.18
N LEU A 59 -24.33 -32.80 30.86
CA LEU A 59 -24.53 -32.60 32.31
C LEU A 59 -23.44 -33.00 33.32
N GLY A 60 -23.02 -31.99 34.10
CA GLY A 60 -22.44 -32.14 35.43
C GLY A 60 -22.31 -30.78 36.12
N LYS A 61 -23.31 -30.39 36.91
CA LYS A 61 -23.20 -29.36 37.96
C LYS A 61 -22.27 -29.90 39.05
N ASP A 62 -21.44 -29.04 39.63
CA ASP A 62 -21.17 -29.11 41.07
C ASP A 62 -20.77 -27.72 41.63
N THR A 63 -21.31 -27.48 42.82
CA THR A 63 -21.25 -26.29 43.67
C THR A 63 -20.25 -26.49 44.82
N ALA A 64 -19.55 -25.44 45.24
CA ALA A 64 -19.17 -25.06 46.62
C ALA A 64 -17.99 -24.05 46.58
N THR A 65 -18.14 -22.77 46.90
CA THR A 65 -18.06 -22.11 48.25
C THR A 65 -16.83 -22.45 49.08
N HIS A 66 -15.93 -21.48 49.30
CA HIS A 66 -15.52 -20.98 50.63
C HIS A 66 -14.61 -19.73 50.56
N ASP A 67 -15.12 -18.64 51.16
CA ASP A 67 -14.53 -17.68 52.11
C ASP A 67 -13.11 -17.08 51.97
N ALA A 68 -13.13 -15.76 51.74
CA ALA A 68 -12.73 -14.65 52.64
C ALA A 68 -11.35 -14.61 53.35
N SER A 69 -10.60 -13.54 53.06
CA SER A 69 -10.12 -12.48 54.00
C SER A 69 -9.13 -11.55 53.26
N GLU A 70 -9.49 -10.29 53.01
CA GLU A 70 -9.12 -9.10 53.81
C GLU A 70 -7.62 -8.97 54.17
N SER A 71 -6.93 -7.98 53.59
CA SER A 71 -6.52 -6.81 54.37
C SER A 71 -6.01 -5.67 53.48
N SER A 72 -6.38 -4.46 53.90
CA SER A 72 -6.09 -3.15 53.34
C SER A 72 -4.71 -2.60 53.73
N SER A 73 -4.16 -1.67 52.94
CA SER A 73 -3.64 -0.42 53.52
C SER A 73 -3.60 0.72 52.49
N LYS A 74 -4.15 1.86 52.93
CA LYS A 74 -4.20 3.19 52.30
C LYS A 74 -2.97 4.02 52.69
N ALA A 75 -2.70 5.07 51.90
CA ALA A 75 -2.40 6.48 52.27
C ALA A 75 -1.40 7.07 51.26
N SER A 76 -1.42 8.32 50.81
CA SER A 76 -2.21 9.52 51.10
C SER A 76 -1.74 10.65 50.15
N ASP A 77 -2.67 11.49 49.68
CA ASP A 77 -2.41 12.81 49.07
C ASP A 77 -1.82 13.82 50.07
N PRO A 78 -1.34 14.98 49.60
CA PRO A 78 -2.20 16.16 49.76
C PRO A 78 -2.22 17.12 48.56
N ALA A 79 -3.37 17.79 48.46
CA ALA A 79 -3.75 18.82 47.49
C ALA A 79 -2.99 20.15 47.65
N THR A 80 -2.89 20.92 46.56
CA THR A 80 -2.88 22.39 46.60
C THR A 80 -3.44 22.99 45.31
N THR A 81 -4.52 23.76 45.44
CA THR A 81 -5.10 24.62 44.40
C THR A 81 -4.37 25.97 44.40
N PRO A 82 -4.24 26.65 43.24
CA PRO A 82 -4.61 28.06 43.25
C PRO A 82 -5.36 28.55 42.00
N SER A 83 -6.48 29.22 42.28
CA SER A 83 -6.98 30.49 41.72
C SER A 83 -6.96 30.78 40.21
N ALA A 84 -8.13 31.18 39.73
CA ALA A 84 -8.37 31.78 38.43
C ALA A 84 -7.59 33.09 38.22
N ALA A 85 -6.92 33.20 37.07
CA ALA A 85 -6.45 34.46 36.50
C ALA A 85 -6.76 34.47 35.00
N SER A 86 -7.60 35.42 34.59
CA SER A 86 -7.92 35.71 33.19
C SER A 86 -6.65 36.05 32.42
N HIS A 87 -6.28 35.21 31.46
CA HIS A 87 -5.24 35.53 30.49
C HIS A 87 -5.91 35.78 29.15
N SER A 88 -6.08 37.06 28.82
CA SER A 88 -6.34 37.48 27.44
C SER A 88 -5.12 37.11 26.60
N PRO A 89 -5.24 36.32 25.52
CA PRO A 89 -4.10 36.02 24.67
C PRO A 89 -3.77 37.27 23.86
N THR A 90 -2.63 37.87 24.20
CA THR A 90 -2.03 38.94 23.41
C THR A 90 -1.50 38.30 22.13
N LYS A 91 -2.13 38.62 21.01
CA LYS A 91 -1.78 38.16 19.66
C LYS A 91 -0.40 38.72 19.29
N ALA A 92 0.66 37.94 19.47
CA ALA A 92 1.94 38.21 18.83
C ALA A 92 1.88 37.69 17.38
N PRO A 93 2.20 38.50 16.36
CA PRO A 93 2.38 37.99 15.00
C PRO A 93 3.58 37.04 15.02
N ALA A 94 3.40 35.78 14.64
CA ALA A 94 4.51 34.85 14.49
C ALA A 94 5.38 35.30 13.31
N THR A 95 6.49 35.98 13.61
CA THR A 95 7.56 36.30 12.64
C THR A 95 8.47 35.09 12.40
N GLY A 96 7.90 33.89 12.29
CA GLY A 96 8.62 32.63 12.12
C GLY A 96 8.12 31.88 10.89
N THR A 97 9.04 31.25 10.16
CA THR A 97 8.79 30.32 9.05
C THR A 97 7.88 29.16 9.50
N HIS A 98 6.91 28.76 8.67
CA HIS A 98 5.98 27.68 9.01
C HIS A 98 6.76 26.34 9.09
N PRO A 99 6.36 25.37 9.95
CA PRO A 99 7.06 24.09 10.05
C PRO A 99 7.13 23.33 8.72
N ILE A 100 6.08 23.41 7.89
CA ILE A 100 6.05 22.76 6.56
C ILE A 100 7.08 23.35 5.60
N ASP A 101 7.34 24.67 5.62
CA ASP A 101 8.42 25.27 4.80
C ASP A 101 9.77 24.62 5.11
N THR A 102 10.03 24.35 6.39
CA THR A 102 11.27 23.70 6.82
C THR A 102 11.34 22.24 6.36
N LEU A 103 10.22 21.53 6.37
CA LEU A 103 10.13 20.15 5.90
C LEU A 103 10.35 20.04 4.39
N ILE A 104 9.74 20.95 3.62
CA ILE A 104 9.95 21.09 2.19
C ILE A 104 11.43 21.33 1.87
N ALA A 105 12.03 22.37 2.46
CA ALA A 105 13.41 22.74 2.17
C ALA A 105 14.41 21.65 2.54
N ASN A 106 14.19 20.95 3.66
CA ASN A 106 15.02 19.81 4.05
C ASN A 106 14.88 18.65 3.06
N ALA A 107 13.66 18.31 2.67
CA ALA A 107 13.41 17.20 1.77
C ALA A 107 13.99 17.45 0.37
N GLU A 108 13.92 18.67 -0.15
CA GLU A 108 14.54 19.04 -1.43
C GLU A 108 16.08 18.90 -1.39
N ARG A 109 16.71 19.37 -0.31
CA ARG A 109 18.15 19.23 -0.11
C ARG A 109 18.55 17.76 -0.04
N ASP A 110 17.85 16.97 0.76
CA ASP A 110 18.17 15.58 1.00
C ASP A 110 17.96 14.75 -0.28
N PHE A 111 16.88 15.01 -1.03
CA PHE A 111 16.63 14.39 -2.32
C PHE A 111 17.68 14.78 -3.38
N SER A 112 18.08 16.05 -3.44
CA SER A 112 19.16 16.49 -4.33
C SER A 112 20.48 15.78 -4.02
N ALA A 113 20.79 15.53 -2.75
CA ALA A 113 21.98 14.79 -2.34
C ALA A 113 21.92 13.29 -2.74
N VAL A 114 20.73 12.70 -2.79
CA VAL A 114 20.52 11.35 -3.34
C VAL A 114 20.75 11.35 -4.85
N LEU A 115 20.16 12.30 -5.58
CA LEU A 115 20.32 12.39 -7.04
C LEU A 115 21.75 12.69 -7.48
N ALA A 116 22.54 13.40 -6.67
CA ALA A 116 23.96 13.64 -6.93
C ALA A 116 24.82 12.37 -7.00
N LYS A 117 24.26 11.22 -6.59
CA LYS A 117 24.91 9.89 -6.67
C LYS A 117 24.55 9.12 -7.95
N GLU A 118 23.85 9.74 -8.90
CA GLU A 118 23.47 9.09 -10.15
C GLU A 118 24.72 8.59 -10.90
N SER A 119 24.67 7.34 -11.35
CA SER A 119 25.72 6.71 -12.15
C SER A 119 25.37 6.81 -13.62
N HIS A 120 26.30 7.26 -14.46
CA HIS A 120 26.09 7.47 -15.89
C HIS A 120 26.88 6.52 -16.78
N THR A 121 27.77 5.73 -16.18
CA THR A 121 28.49 4.64 -16.84
C THR A 121 28.32 3.31 -16.10
N LEU A 122 28.50 2.19 -16.83
CA LEU A 122 28.46 0.84 -16.26
C LEU A 122 29.51 0.67 -15.15
N ALA A 123 30.70 1.22 -15.33
CA ALA A 123 31.77 1.16 -14.34
C ALA A 123 31.42 1.94 -13.06
N GLU A 124 30.82 3.13 -13.20
CA GLU A 124 30.32 3.91 -12.05
C GLU A 124 29.21 3.16 -11.31
N ALA A 125 28.23 2.60 -12.03
CA ALA A 125 27.14 1.84 -11.43
C ALA A 125 27.67 0.61 -10.67
N ALA A 126 28.63 -0.12 -11.26
CA ALA A 126 29.28 -1.26 -10.62
C ALA A 126 30.15 -0.84 -9.42
N ALA A 127 30.81 0.31 -9.47
CA ALA A 127 31.56 0.85 -8.34
C ALA A 127 30.63 1.25 -7.17
N SER A 128 29.55 1.98 -7.46
CA SER A 128 28.51 2.36 -6.49
C SER A 128 27.86 1.13 -5.85
N TYR A 129 27.57 0.10 -6.65
CA TYR A 129 27.13 -1.21 -6.17
C TYR A 129 28.12 -1.77 -5.14
N ARG A 130 29.39 -1.92 -5.51
CA ARG A 130 30.41 -2.55 -4.65
C ARG A 130 30.57 -1.77 -3.35
N GLN A 131 30.56 -0.44 -3.42
CA GLN A 131 30.65 0.44 -2.26
C GLN A 131 29.46 0.24 -1.31
N ARG A 132 28.23 0.18 -1.83
CA ARG A 132 27.02 0.08 -1.00
C ARG A 132 26.74 -1.34 -0.51
N ARG A 133 26.95 -2.34 -1.37
CA ARG A 133 26.53 -3.73 -1.16
C ARG A 133 27.64 -4.63 -0.62
N GLY A 134 28.91 -4.23 -0.76
CA GLY A 134 30.05 -5.01 -0.29
C GLY A 134 30.22 -6.35 -1.01
N ARG A 135 29.72 -6.45 -2.25
CA ARG A 135 29.81 -7.62 -3.13
C ARG A 135 30.05 -7.13 -4.56
N HIS A 136 30.52 -8.01 -5.44
CA HIS A 136 30.43 -7.75 -6.87
C HIS A 136 28.96 -7.77 -7.33
N PRO A 137 28.59 -6.97 -8.34
CA PRO A 137 27.26 -7.03 -8.94
C PRO A 137 26.90 -8.44 -9.40
N PRO A 138 25.63 -8.85 -9.48
CA PRO A 138 25.26 -10.21 -9.89
C PRO A 138 25.61 -10.44 -11.37
N PRO A 139 25.79 -11.70 -11.81
CA PRO A 139 25.90 -11.99 -13.23
C PRO A 139 24.72 -11.42 -14.03
N GLY A 140 25.00 -10.88 -15.22
CA GLY A 140 24.01 -10.15 -16.04
C GLY A 140 23.81 -8.67 -15.66
N PHE A 141 24.64 -8.11 -14.77
CA PHE A 141 24.54 -6.69 -14.37
C PHE A 141 24.78 -5.71 -15.53
N ASP A 142 25.67 -6.04 -16.46
CA ASP A 142 25.87 -5.29 -17.70
C ASP A 142 24.64 -5.31 -18.61
N LEU A 143 23.98 -6.47 -18.75
CA LEU A 143 22.71 -6.60 -19.46
C LEU A 143 21.63 -5.74 -18.81
N TRP A 144 21.51 -5.80 -17.48
CA TRP A 144 20.60 -4.95 -16.72
C TRP A 144 20.90 -3.46 -16.92
N TYR A 145 22.17 -3.06 -16.84
CA TYR A 145 22.57 -1.66 -17.02
C TYR A 145 22.25 -1.16 -18.43
N ASN A 146 22.53 -1.97 -19.45
CA ASN A 146 22.21 -1.63 -20.84
C ASN A 146 20.70 -1.50 -21.03
N PHE A 147 19.91 -2.44 -20.51
CA PHE A 147 18.44 -2.37 -20.53
C PHE A 147 17.93 -1.11 -19.82
N ALA A 148 18.47 -0.79 -18.64
CA ALA A 148 18.12 0.42 -17.89
C ALA A 148 18.45 1.70 -18.69
N LYS A 149 19.64 1.75 -19.29
CA LYS A 149 20.09 2.88 -20.11
C LYS A 149 19.25 3.07 -21.37
N GLU A 150 18.95 1.99 -22.10
CA GLU A 150 18.11 2.02 -23.30
C GLU A 150 16.69 2.54 -23.01
N ASN A 151 16.20 2.27 -21.80
CA ASN A 151 14.90 2.74 -21.31
C ASN A 151 14.96 4.08 -20.55
N ASN A 152 16.10 4.78 -20.57
CA ASN A 152 16.31 6.07 -19.90
C ASN A 152 16.01 6.04 -18.39
N ALA A 153 16.26 4.92 -17.72
CA ALA A 153 16.07 4.81 -16.27
C ALA A 153 17.14 5.61 -15.52
N VAL A 154 16.74 6.27 -14.44
CA VAL A 154 17.66 6.92 -13.48
C VAL A 154 18.35 5.85 -12.66
N ILE A 155 19.68 5.87 -12.55
CA ILE A 155 20.46 4.84 -11.85
C ILE A 155 21.17 5.46 -10.63
N VAL A 156 20.57 5.32 -9.45
CA VAL A 156 21.12 5.78 -8.16
C VAL A 156 21.08 4.61 -7.19
N GLU A 157 22.19 3.95 -6.86
CA GLU A 157 22.18 2.65 -6.16
C GLU A 157 21.29 2.60 -4.87
N ASP A 158 21.07 3.73 -4.17
CA ASP A 158 20.09 3.88 -3.09
C ASP A 158 18.64 3.44 -3.47
N PHE A 159 18.14 3.65 -4.70
CA PHE A 159 16.77 3.23 -5.06
C PHE A 159 16.55 1.72 -5.11
N TRP A 160 17.60 0.92 -4.95
CA TRP A 160 17.54 -0.54 -4.99
C TRP A 160 17.55 -1.15 -3.59
N ASP A 161 17.61 -0.33 -2.53
CA ASP A 161 17.68 -0.79 -1.14
C ASP A 161 16.61 -1.79 -0.75
N GLN A 162 15.39 -1.61 -1.25
CA GLN A 162 14.28 -2.51 -0.96
C GLN A 162 14.58 -3.95 -1.40
N ILE A 163 15.22 -4.14 -2.56
CA ILE A 163 15.63 -5.47 -3.05
C ILE A 163 16.59 -6.13 -2.06
N TYR A 164 17.61 -5.40 -1.60
CA TYR A 164 18.61 -5.95 -0.69
C TYR A 164 18.06 -6.16 0.72
N HIS A 165 17.20 -5.27 1.19
CA HIS A 165 16.50 -5.46 2.46
C HIS A 165 15.69 -6.75 2.46
N ASP A 166 14.98 -7.03 1.37
CA ASP A 166 14.14 -8.22 1.23
C ASP A 166 14.94 -9.51 1.02
N LEU A 167 16.06 -9.43 0.29
CA LEU A 167 16.88 -10.59 -0.03
C LEU A 167 17.94 -10.92 1.04
N GLU A 168 18.32 -9.98 1.92
CA GLU A 168 19.39 -10.19 2.91
C GLU A 168 19.18 -11.45 3.78
N PRO A 169 17.99 -11.70 4.37
CA PRO A 169 17.79 -12.89 5.20
C PRO A 169 18.04 -14.21 4.45
N PHE A 170 17.81 -14.24 3.14
CA PHE A 170 17.94 -15.45 2.33
C PHE A 170 19.39 -15.85 2.06
N TRP A 171 20.36 -14.95 2.23
CA TRP A 171 21.79 -15.31 2.18
C TRP A 171 22.19 -16.30 3.30
N ALA A 172 21.42 -16.35 4.38
CA ALA A 172 21.63 -17.29 5.48
C ALA A 172 20.96 -18.66 5.28
N VAL A 173 20.08 -18.78 4.28
CA VAL A 173 19.31 -20.00 3.96
C VAL A 173 20.04 -20.80 2.87
N PRO A 174 20.13 -22.14 2.96
CA PRO A 174 20.74 -22.95 1.90
C PRO A 174 20.04 -22.72 0.54
N ALA A 175 20.81 -22.50 -0.52
CA ALA A 175 20.30 -22.17 -1.86
C ALA A 175 19.29 -23.21 -2.37
N ALA A 176 19.63 -24.49 -2.26
CA ALA A 176 18.73 -25.60 -2.58
C ALA A 176 17.40 -25.58 -1.83
N LEU A 177 17.38 -25.15 -0.57
CA LEU A 177 16.16 -25.03 0.21
C LEU A 177 15.28 -23.87 -0.28
N ILE A 178 15.89 -22.75 -0.68
CA ILE A 178 15.18 -21.61 -1.27
C ILE A 178 14.47 -22.06 -2.55
N ARG A 179 15.20 -22.69 -3.48
CA ARG A 179 14.66 -23.23 -4.74
C ARG A 179 13.53 -24.21 -4.46
N LYS A 180 13.76 -25.19 -3.58
CA LYS A 180 12.75 -26.19 -3.20
C LYS A 180 11.49 -25.56 -2.64
N GLN A 181 11.60 -24.62 -1.71
CA GLN A 181 10.42 -23.97 -1.12
C GLN A 181 9.64 -23.11 -2.11
N ALA A 182 10.33 -22.54 -3.12
CA ALA A 182 9.71 -21.71 -4.15
C ALA A 182 8.89 -22.54 -5.15
N TRP A 183 9.49 -23.57 -5.78
CA TRP A 183 8.78 -24.33 -6.81
C TRP A 183 7.68 -25.24 -6.24
N ASP A 184 7.79 -25.64 -4.97
CA ASP A 184 6.81 -26.47 -4.25
C ASP A 184 5.60 -25.65 -3.72
N TYR A 185 5.55 -24.36 -4.03
CA TYR A 185 4.44 -23.50 -3.63
C TYR A 185 3.29 -23.53 -4.66
N GLU A 186 2.07 -23.24 -4.20
CA GLU A 186 0.87 -23.36 -5.04
C GLU A 186 0.79 -22.27 -6.13
N MET A 187 1.28 -21.08 -5.81
CA MET A 187 1.26 -19.91 -6.69
C MET A 187 2.68 -19.64 -7.19
N THR A 188 2.99 -20.04 -8.42
CA THR A 188 4.36 -19.98 -8.91
C THR A 188 4.49 -19.43 -10.32
N ILE A 189 5.65 -18.84 -10.59
CA ILE A 189 6.18 -18.61 -11.93
C ILE A 189 7.56 -19.29 -11.99
N ASN A 190 7.76 -20.13 -13.00
CA ASN A 190 9.01 -20.85 -13.23
C ASN A 190 9.60 -20.40 -14.56
N LEU A 191 10.91 -20.12 -14.56
CA LEU A 191 11.67 -19.75 -15.75
C LEU A 191 12.63 -20.88 -16.09
N ARG A 192 12.59 -21.37 -17.33
CA ARG A 192 13.55 -22.35 -17.86
C ARG A 192 13.97 -21.96 -19.25
N ASN A 193 15.28 -21.88 -19.50
CA ASN A 193 15.85 -21.51 -20.79
C ASN A 193 15.17 -20.24 -21.35
N HIS A 194 15.16 -19.19 -20.54
CA HIS A 194 14.58 -17.88 -20.86
C HIS A 194 13.08 -17.88 -21.17
N THR A 195 12.33 -18.90 -20.73
CA THR A 195 10.88 -18.98 -20.92
C THR A 195 10.16 -19.06 -19.58
N ALA A 196 9.31 -18.08 -19.29
CA ALA A 196 8.51 -18.01 -18.07
C ALA A 196 7.12 -18.66 -18.25
N THR A 197 6.75 -19.52 -17.31
CA THR A 197 5.43 -20.17 -17.24
C THR A 197 4.85 -20.08 -15.83
N ALA A 198 3.55 -19.85 -15.71
CA ALA A 198 2.87 -19.86 -14.42
C ALA A 198 2.37 -21.26 -14.04
N GLY A 199 2.42 -21.59 -12.76
CA GLY A 199 1.82 -22.79 -12.17
C GLY A 199 0.36 -22.61 -11.72
N SER A 200 -0.21 -21.42 -11.86
CA SER A 200 -1.58 -21.09 -11.43
C SER A 200 -2.25 -20.09 -12.37
N ASP A 201 -3.56 -20.23 -12.57
CA ASP A 201 -4.41 -19.35 -13.38
C ASP A 201 -4.96 -18.14 -12.60
N TRP A 202 -4.56 -17.96 -11.35
CA TRP A 202 -4.94 -16.78 -10.58
C TRP A 202 -4.52 -15.48 -11.27
N PHE A 203 -5.42 -14.51 -11.31
CA PHE A 203 -5.26 -13.33 -12.15
C PHE A 203 -4.02 -12.50 -11.80
N TRP A 204 -3.64 -12.34 -10.53
CA TRP A 204 -2.39 -11.64 -10.18
C TRP A 204 -1.15 -12.39 -10.65
N THR A 205 -1.14 -13.72 -10.57
CA THR A 205 -0.04 -14.53 -11.10
C THR A 205 0.09 -14.34 -12.60
N GLN A 206 -1.02 -14.28 -13.32
CA GLN A 206 -1.02 -14.01 -14.76
C GLN A 206 -0.55 -12.59 -15.10
N ILE A 207 -0.87 -11.58 -14.28
CA ILE A 207 -0.38 -10.20 -14.46
C ILE A 207 1.14 -10.13 -14.23
N TRP A 208 1.65 -10.72 -13.16
CA TRP A 208 3.10 -10.79 -12.93
C TRP A 208 3.84 -11.62 -13.98
N LEU A 209 3.24 -12.70 -14.47
CA LEU A 209 3.78 -13.46 -15.60
C LEU A 209 3.93 -12.56 -16.84
N LYS A 210 2.91 -11.75 -17.17
CA LYS A 210 2.99 -10.80 -18.29
C LYS A 210 4.14 -9.80 -18.11
N LEU A 211 4.36 -9.29 -16.89
CA LEU A 211 5.51 -8.42 -16.59
C LEU A 211 6.83 -9.16 -16.81
N ILE A 212 7.01 -10.33 -16.20
CA ILE A 212 8.27 -11.10 -16.29
C ILE A 212 8.60 -11.51 -17.72
N LYS A 213 7.59 -11.89 -18.52
CA LYS A 213 7.78 -12.21 -19.95
C LYS A 213 8.39 -11.09 -20.78
N THR A 214 8.26 -9.83 -20.35
CA THR A 214 8.89 -8.73 -21.07
C THR A 214 10.42 -8.66 -20.91
N VAL A 215 10.96 -9.33 -19.89
CA VAL A 215 12.40 -9.35 -19.57
C VAL A 215 12.98 -10.77 -19.49
N GLU A 216 12.20 -11.82 -19.76
CA GLU A 216 12.60 -13.23 -19.60
C GLU A 216 13.84 -13.64 -20.40
N HIS A 217 14.05 -13.01 -21.56
CA HIS A 217 15.20 -13.21 -22.43
C HIS A 217 16.54 -12.79 -21.79
N LEU A 218 16.50 -12.01 -20.70
CA LEU A 218 17.68 -11.57 -19.93
C LEU A 218 17.80 -12.30 -18.59
N LEU A 219 16.84 -13.15 -18.24
CA LEU A 219 16.77 -13.81 -16.94
C LEU A 219 17.30 -15.24 -16.99
N PRO A 220 18.00 -15.70 -15.94
CA PRO A 220 18.38 -17.11 -15.79
C PRO A 220 17.18 -17.97 -15.36
N ASP A 221 17.43 -19.26 -15.19
CA ASP A 221 16.45 -20.19 -14.64
C ASP A 221 16.10 -19.83 -13.19
N LEU A 222 14.80 -19.79 -12.87
CA LEU A 222 14.29 -19.29 -11.59
C LEU A 222 12.96 -19.96 -11.20
N ASP A 223 12.69 -20.01 -9.91
CA ASP A 223 11.39 -20.41 -9.34
C ASP A 223 10.90 -19.33 -8.37
N ILE A 224 9.72 -18.77 -8.62
CA ILE A 224 9.18 -17.59 -7.93
C ILE A 224 7.85 -17.98 -7.28
N ALA A 225 7.78 -17.97 -5.95
CA ALA A 225 6.53 -18.17 -5.20
C ALA A 225 5.82 -16.83 -4.97
N LEU A 226 4.50 -16.79 -5.13
CA LEU A 226 3.72 -15.55 -5.15
C LEU A 226 2.65 -15.51 -4.07
N ASN A 227 2.47 -14.35 -3.43
CA ASN A 227 1.33 -14.08 -2.58
C ASN A 227 0.07 -13.83 -3.42
N ALA A 228 -1.02 -14.53 -3.12
CA ALA A 228 -2.32 -14.36 -3.77
C ALA A 228 -3.31 -13.48 -2.98
N MET A 229 -2.91 -12.90 -1.85
CA MET A 229 -3.77 -12.09 -0.96
C MET A 229 -3.40 -10.60 -0.94
N ASP A 230 -4.37 -9.73 -0.64
CA ASP A 230 -4.13 -8.31 -0.40
C ASP A 230 -3.16 -8.15 0.78
N GLU A 231 -3.39 -8.90 1.86
CA GLU A 231 -2.61 -8.89 3.08
C GLU A 231 -1.28 -9.67 2.96
N PRO A 232 -0.24 -9.27 3.72
CA PRO A 232 1.02 -9.98 3.77
C PRO A 232 0.91 -11.16 4.73
N ARG A 233 1.68 -12.20 4.44
CA ARG A 233 1.58 -13.56 4.99
C ARG A 233 2.86 -14.03 5.67
N LEU A 234 4.01 -13.43 5.38
CA LEU A 234 5.24 -13.72 6.11
C LEU A 234 5.39 -12.77 7.28
N VAL A 235 5.16 -13.30 8.48
CA VAL A 235 5.48 -12.61 9.73
C VAL A 235 6.46 -13.50 10.46
N VAL A 236 7.73 -13.46 10.06
CA VAL A 236 8.78 -14.22 10.74
C VAL A 236 9.10 -13.49 12.06
N PRO A 237 9.30 -14.19 13.19
CA PRO A 237 9.74 -13.54 14.42
C PRO A 237 10.98 -12.66 14.21
N TRP A 238 10.99 -11.48 14.83
CA TRP A 238 12.08 -10.52 14.69
C TRP A 238 13.43 -11.16 15.04
N GLU A 239 13.45 -11.96 16.10
CA GLU A 239 14.63 -12.67 16.59
C GLU A 239 15.21 -13.63 15.53
N ASP A 240 14.34 -14.29 14.77
CA ASP A 240 14.75 -15.20 13.69
C ASP A 240 15.30 -14.41 12.49
N ILE A 241 14.65 -13.30 12.11
CA ILE A 241 15.14 -12.42 11.05
C ILE A 241 16.48 -11.80 11.42
N ASP A 242 16.65 -11.32 12.65
CA ASP A 242 17.92 -10.79 13.15
C ASP A 242 19.04 -11.85 13.09
N ALA A 243 18.73 -13.10 13.45
CA ALA A 243 19.67 -14.22 13.32
C ALA A 243 20.02 -14.53 11.86
N TYR A 244 19.03 -14.53 10.95
CA TYR A 244 19.27 -14.70 9.51
C TYR A 244 20.14 -13.58 8.96
N VAL A 245 19.82 -12.32 9.24
CA VAL A 245 20.59 -11.16 8.77
C VAL A 245 22.01 -11.16 9.35
N THR A 246 22.17 -11.48 10.64
CA THR A 246 23.49 -11.63 11.27
C THR A 246 24.33 -12.72 10.59
N LYS A 247 23.73 -13.85 10.22
CA LYS A 247 24.42 -14.90 9.46
C LYS A 247 24.72 -14.47 8.02
N ALA A 248 23.79 -13.78 7.36
CA ALA A 248 23.95 -13.25 6.01
C ALA A 248 25.14 -12.28 5.92
N HIS A 249 25.31 -11.39 6.89
CA HIS A 249 26.43 -10.45 6.95
C HIS A 249 27.80 -11.15 6.92
N LYS A 250 27.93 -12.34 7.52
CA LYS A 250 29.20 -13.10 7.51
C LYS A 250 29.59 -13.63 6.13
N THR A 251 28.63 -13.74 5.21
CA THR A 251 28.87 -14.19 3.84
C THR A 251 29.29 -13.02 2.92
N ARG A 252 29.22 -11.77 3.41
CA ARG A 252 29.50 -10.57 2.63
C ARG A 252 31.00 -10.39 2.46
N HIS A 253 31.47 -10.61 1.23
CA HIS A 253 32.85 -10.34 0.84
C HIS A 253 32.93 -10.05 -0.66
N MET A 254 34.08 -9.51 -1.06
CA MET A 254 34.45 -9.27 -2.44
C MET A 254 35.47 -10.36 -2.84
N ALA A 255 35.05 -11.33 -3.65
CA ALA A 255 35.97 -12.35 -4.18
C ALA A 255 37.05 -11.69 -5.08
N ASP A 256 38.19 -12.35 -5.27
CA ASP A 256 39.17 -11.87 -6.25
C ASP A 256 38.52 -11.88 -7.65
N PRO A 257 38.59 -10.78 -8.44
CA PRO A 257 37.97 -10.74 -9.77
C PRO A 257 38.35 -11.91 -10.69
N SER A 258 39.54 -12.49 -10.54
CA SER A 258 39.99 -13.64 -11.33
C SER A 258 39.32 -14.98 -10.94
N GLU A 259 38.71 -15.05 -9.75
CA GLU A 259 38.02 -16.22 -9.21
C GLU A 259 36.48 -16.11 -9.29
N VAL A 260 35.98 -14.98 -9.79
CA VAL A 260 34.54 -14.70 -9.85
C VAL A 260 33.84 -15.56 -10.89
N VAL A 261 32.70 -16.14 -10.50
CA VAL A 261 31.84 -16.93 -11.40
C VAL A 261 30.73 -16.04 -11.98
N ASN A 262 30.68 -15.93 -13.31
CA ASN A 262 29.70 -15.08 -14.01
C ASN A 262 28.60 -15.86 -14.75
N GLU A 263 28.39 -17.12 -14.40
CA GLU A 263 27.39 -17.99 -15.03
C GLU A 263 26.47 -18.59 -13.97
N TYR A 264 25.16 -18.48 -14.18
CA TYR A 264 24.15 -19.13 -13.33
C TYR A 264 24.07 -20.63 -13.62
N GLN A 265 23.78 -21.42 -12.59
CA GLN A 265 23.42 -22.82 -12.78
C GLN A 265 22.12 -22.96 -13.59
N GLN A 266 22.02 -24.01 -14.40
CA GLN A 266 20.74 -24.42 -15.00
C GLN A 266 19.91 -25.19 -13.97
N LEU A 267 18.58 -25.00 -14.02
CA LEU A 267 17.67 -25.66 -13.09
C LEU A 267 16.86 -26.76 -13.81
N ALA A 268 16.70 -27.91 -13.15
CA ALA A 268 15.76 -28.93 -13.58
C ALA A 268 14.32 -28.40 -13.51
N LYS A 269 13.38 -29.08 -14.19
CA LYS A 269 11.96 -28.74 -14.07
C LYS A 269 11.48 -28.85 -12.61
N PRO A 270 10.50 -28.04 -12.17
CA PRO A 270 9.87 -28.21 -10.86
C PRO A 270 9.45 -29.67 -10.62
N GLY A 271 9.81 -30.23 -9.46
CA GLY A 271 9.55 -31.64 -9.14
C GLY A 271 10.66 -32.62 -9.55
N ASP A 272 11.66 -32.17 -10.30
CA ASP A 272 12.83 -32.96 -10.74
C ASP A 272 14.13 -32.39 -10.16
N GLY A 273 15.26 -33.04 -10.46
CA GLY A 273 16.59 -32.57 -10.08
C GLY A 273 17.01 -32.91 -8.64
N PRO A 274 18.17 -32.38 -8.21
CA PRO A 274 18.79 -32.76 -6.93
C PRO A 274 18.00 -32.29 -5.70
N ASP A 275 17.22 -31.21 -5.84
CA ASP A 275 16.51 -30.58 -4.72
C ASP A 275 15.19 -31.31 -4.37
N LYS A 276 14.75 -32.26 -5.20
CA LYS A 276 13.44 -32.93 -5.09
C LYS A 276 13.16 -33.53 -3.71
N HIS A 277 14.20 -34.12 -3.11
CA HIS A 277 14.10 -34.85 -1.85
C HIS A 277 14.50 -34.01 -0.63
N ILE A 278 14.73 -32.71 -0.81
CA ILE A 278 14.99 -31.81 0.31
C ILE A 278 13.72 -31.65 1.14
N GLU A 279 13.85 -31.94 2.43
CA GLU A 279 12.78 -31.70 3.39
C GLU A 279 12.61 -30.19 3.60
N VAL A 280 11.37 -29.72 3.42
CA VAL A 280 11.02 -28.32 3.66
C VAL A 280 10.38 -28.17 5.04
N PRO A 281 10.73 -27.12 5.80
CA PRO A 281 9.97 -26.73 6.96
C PRO A 281 8.49 -26.56 6.61
N LYS A 282 7.62 -27.07 7.48
CA LYS A 282 6.18 -26.90 7.30
C LYS A 282 5.81 -25.42 7.37
N LYS A 283 5.06 -24.95 6.38
CA LYS A 283 4.50 -23.59 6.34
C LYS A 283 3.21 -23.59 7.17
N GLU A 284 3.34 -23.56 8.49
CA GLU A 284 2.18 -23.54 9.37
C GLU A 284 1.44 -22.21 9.22
N TRP A 285 0.28 -22.27 8.56
CA TRP A 285 -0.63 -21.13 8.40
C TRP A 285 -1.47 -20.99 9.66
N GLU A 286 -1.31 -19.87 10.37
CA GLU A 286 -1.93 -19.66 11.66
C GLU A 286 -3.45 -19.48 11.56
N GLY A 287 -4.16 -20.11 12.50
CA GLY A 287 -5.63 -20.05 12.59
C GLY A 287 -6.16 -18.78 13.27
N ASP A 288 -5.35 -18.13 14.10
CA ASP A 288 -5.72 -16.87 14.77
C ASP A 288 -6.00 -15.79 13.71
N LYS A 289 -7.14 -15.11 13.84
CA LYS A 289 -7.58 -14.05 12.92
C LYS A 289 -7.31 -12.65 13.47
N HIS A 290 -6.87 -12.54 14.72
CA HIS A 290 -6.51 -11.26 15.31
C HIS A 290 -5.07 -10.89 14.91
N TYR A 291 -4.95 -10.14 13.82
CA TYR A 291 -3.66 -9.91 13.17
C TYR A 291 -2.61 -9.22 14.05
N TRP A 292 -3.01 -8.34 14.98
CA TRP A 292 -2.05 -7.70 15.89
C TRP A 292 -1.25 -8.71 16.74
N LYS A 293 -1.89 -9.77 17.23
CA LYS A 293 -1.23 -10.86 17.98
C LYS A 293 -0.13 -11.53 17.16
N ILE A 294 -0.33 -11.59 15.85
CA ILE A 294 0.59 -12.19 14.89
C ILE A 294 1.68 -11.18 14.55
N VAL A 295 1.31 -10.06 13.92
CA VAL A 295 2.22 -9.11 13.26
C VAL A 295 3.22 -8.48 14.22
N ARG A 296 2.83 -8.24 15.49
CA ARG A 296 3.73 -7.61 16.48
C ARG A 296 5.00 -8.40 16.70
N ARG A 297 5.01 -9.73 16.48
CA ARG A 297 6.23 -10.56 16.64
C ARG A 297 7.34 -10.20 15.66
N GLY A 298 7.01 -9.60 14.52
CA GLY A 298 7.98 -9.08 13.56
C GLY A 298 8.69 -7.82 14.06
N CYS A 299 8.19 -7.19 15.13
CA CYS A 299 8.88 -6.09 15.79
C CYS A 299 9.91 -6.58 16.82
N ALA A 300 10.95 -5.77 17.02
CA ALA A 300 11.96 -5.99 18.05
C ALA A 300 11.33 -6.18 19.44
N PRO A 301 11.82 -7.11 20.29
CA PRO A 301 11.23 -7.40 21.60
C PRO A 301 11.08 -6.19 22.54
N THR A 302 11.92 -5.17 22.36
CA THR A 302 11.92 -3.92 23.12
C THR A 302 10.97 -2.86 22.56
N SER A 303 10.35 -3.10 21.40
CA SER A 303 9.44 -2.14 20.77
C SER A 303 8.20 -1.88 21.63
N LEU A 304 7.53 -0.75 21.37
CA LEU A 304 6.29 -0.42 22.07
C LEU A 304 5.17 -1.38 21.66
N ALA A 305 5.07 -1.73 20.37
CA ALA A 305 4.10 -2.71 19.88
C ALA A 305 4.28 -4.11 20.51
N ARG A 306 5.53 -4.56 20.74
CA ARG A 306 5.82 -5.84 21.41
C ARG A 306 5.50 -5.85 22.89
N ARG A 307 5.40 -4.69 23.55
CA ARG A 307 5.13 -4.58 25.00
C ARG A 307 3.72 -4.11 25.33
N ALA A 308 3.03 -3.50 24.38
CA ALA A 308 1.67 -3.02 24.57
C ALA A 308 0.68 -4.16 24.87
N GLU A 309 -0.35 -3.83 25.64
CA GLU A 309 -1.49 -4.70 25.83
C GLU A 309 -2.19 -4.94 24.48
N ILE A 310 -2.70 -6.16 24.32
CA ILE A 310 -3.44 -6.55 23.12
C ILE A 310 -4.86 -6.06 23.28
N MET A 311 -5.31 -5.20 22.36
CA MET A 311 -6.69 -4.74 22.33
C MET A 311 -7.60 -5.80 21.72
N THR A 312 -8.70 -6.13 22.40
CA THR A 312 -9.72 -7.06 21.88
C THR A 312 -11.11 -6.46 21.85
N ASP A 313 -11.29 -5.29 22.44
CA ASP A 313 -12.52 -4.50 22.38
C ASP A 313 -12.24 -3.25 21.55
N PHE A 314 -13.10 -3.01 20.57
CA PHE A 314 -13.06 -1.84 19.69
C PHE A 314 -14.41 -1.11 19.68
N ASN A 315 -15.36 -1.50 20.54
CA ASN A 315 -16.72 -0.96 20.60
C ASN A 315 -16.81 0.36 21.39
N HIS A 316 -15.86 1.26 21.13
CA HIS A 316 -15.77 2.53 21.79
C HIS A 316 -15.08 3.55 20.88
N THR A 317 -15.07 4.82 21.27
CA THR A 317 -14.27 5.83 20.58
C THR A 317 -12.79 5.43 20.66
N PRO A 318 -12.05 5.38 19.55
CA PRO A 318 -10.67 4.93 19.54
C PRO A 318 -9.76 5.91 20.29
N ILE A 319 -8.70 5.38 20.89
CA ILE A 319 -7.71 6.15 21.64
C ILE A 319 -6.68 6.68 20.64
N ILE A 320 -6.71 7.98 20.37
CA ILE A 320 -5.78 8.63 19.46
C ILE A 320 -4.63 9.24 20.28
N SER A 321 -3.42 8.71 20.10
CA SER A 321 -2.28 9.07 20.93
C SER A 321 -1.25 9.90 20.16
N ARG A 322 -1.32 11.22 20.32
CA ARG A 322 -0.37 12.14 19.66
C ARG A 322 1.06 12.01 20.14
N HIS A 323 1.27 11.59 21.39
CA HIS A 323 2.63 11.39 21.91
C HIS A 323 3.38 10.26 21.19
N LEU A 324 2.66 9.26 20.67
CA LEU A 324 3.25 8.18 19.88
C LEU A 324 3.63 8.62 18.45
N ALA A 325 3.12 9.78 17.99
CA ALA A 325 3.55 10.39 16.74
C ALA A 325 4.77 11.32 16.89
N ALA A 326 5.11 11.74 18.12
CA ALA A 326 6.24 12.64 18.36
C ALA A 326 7.59 12.16 17.77
N PRO A 327 7.93 10.85 17.79
CA PRO A 327 9.22 10.38 17.23
C PRO A 327 9.40 10.62 15.73
N HIS A 328 8.32 10.72 14.95
CA HIS A 328 8.39 10.90 13.50
C HIS A 328 7.80 12.22 13.02
N THR A 329 7.46 13.14 13.92
CA THR A 329 6.89 14.44 13.58
C THR A 329 7.79 15.62 13.96
N HIS A 330 7.73 16.69 13.18
CA HIS A 330 8.30 17.98 13.51
C HIS A 330 7.16 18.98 13.72
N LYS A 331 6.94 19.39 14.96
CA LYS A 331 5.83 20.29 15.35
C LYS A 331 4.47 19.80 14.84
N GLY A 332 4.20 18.50 14.98
CA GLY A 332 2.94 17.86 14.58
C GLY A 332 2.90 17.32 13.15
N TYR A 333 3.76 17.79 12.24
CA TYR A 333 3.77 17.33 10.84
C TYR A 333 4.77 16.20 10.62
N VAL A 334 4.44 15.22 9.77
CA VAL A 334 5.34 14.08 9.49
C VAL A 334 6.69 14.57 8.96
N SER A 335 7.77 14.25 9.67
CA SER A 335 9.14 14.62 9.33
C SER A 335 10.01 13.42 8.96
N ASN A 336 9.69 12.25 9.49
CA ASN A 336 10.33 10.98 9.16
C ASN A 336 9.29 10.01 8.61
N TYR A 337 9.13 10.02 7.27
CA TYR A 337 8.13 9.21 6.59
C TYR A 337 8.34 7.70 6.79
N SER A 338 9.59 7.23 6.76
CA SER A 338 9.89 5.81 6.99
C SER A 338 9.52 5.34 8.40
N LEU A 339 9.64 6.21 9.40
CA LEU A 339 9.23 5.90 10.77
C LEU A 339 7.72 6.06 10.99
N SER A 340 7.03 6.95 10.25
CA SER A 340 5.57 7.10 10.35
C SER A 340 4.81 5.89 9.82
N THR A 341 5.39 5.14 8.88
CA THR A 341 4.82 3.87 8.36
C THR A 341 5.17 2.65 9.22
N ASP A 342 6.08 2.79 10.20
CA ASP A 342 6.49 1.71 11.10
C ASP A 342 5.57 1.66 12.34
N PHE A 343 4.70 0.65 12.40
CA PHE A 343 3.79 0.47 13.52
C PHE A 343 4.48 -0.04 14.81
N CYS A 344 5.74 -0.49 14.76
CA CYS A 344 6.42 -1.09 15.91
C CYS A 344 6.60 -0.14 17.09
N HIS A 345 6.67 1.18 16.84
CA HIS A 345 6.72 2.20 17.88
C HIS A 345 5.35 2.84 18.17
N GLN A 346 4.29 2.40 17.47
CA GLN A 346 2.97 3.03 17.47
C GLN A 346 1.86 2.05 17.92
N PRO A 347 1.84 1.60 19.19
CA PRO A 347 0.91 0.59 19.65
C PRO A 347 -0.57 1.00 19.64
N ASP A 348 -0.88 2.30 19.60
CA ASP A 348 -2.25 2.80 19.45
C ASP A 348 -2.81 2.48 18.06
N LEU A 349 -1.98 2.23 17.04
CA LEU A 349 -2.50 1.87 15.72
C LEU A 349 -3.38 0.61 15.70
N GLN A 350 -3.27 -0.24 16.73
CA GLN A 350 -4.18 -1.36 17.00
C GLN A 350 -5.65 -1.02 16.84
N ASN A 351 -6.08 0.16 17.29
CA ASN A 351 -7.47 0.62 17.22
C ASN A 351 -7.67 1.78 16.24
N LEU A 352 -6.73 2.00 15.31
CA LEU A 352 -6.76 3.11 14.34
C LEU A 352 -6.63 2.66 12.89
N ASN A 353 -6.31 1.39 12.63
CA ASN A 353 -6.17 0.84 11.28
C ASN A 353 -6.78 -0.57 11.18
N GLY A 354 -7.62 -0.79 10.17
CA GLY A 354 -8.41 -2.00 10.00
C GLY A 354 -7.59 -3.29 9.81
N ILE A 355 -6.34 -3.19 9.32
CA ILE A 355 -5.42 -4.34 9.23
C ILE A 355 -5.14 -4.97 10.60
N PHE A 356 -5.19 -4.19 11.68
CA PHE A 356 -4.93 -4.66 13.05
C PHE A 356 -6.22 -5.00 13.82
N VAL A 357 -7.36 -4.53 13.35
CA VAL A 357 -8.69 -4.73 13.96
C VAL A 357 -9.31 -6.03 13.46
N GLU A 358 -9.64 -6.10 12.16
CA GLU A 358 -10.20 -7.28 11.50
C GLU A 358 -9.92 -7.17 9.99
N PRO A 359 -8.77 -7.65 9.48
CA PRO A 359 -8.49 -7.62 8.03
C PRO A 359 -9.41 -8.56 7.25
N LEU A 360 -9.43 -8.46 5.90
CA LEU A 360 -10.25 -9.36 5.09
C LEU A 360 -9.80 -10.80 5.24
N THR A 361 -8.49 -11.00 5.19
CA THR A 361 -7.88 -12.32 5.29
C THR A 361 -6.70 -12.32 6.26
N VAL A 362 -6.62 -13.38 7.06
CA VAL A 362 -5.39 -13.72 7.81
C VAL A 362 -4.98 -15.12 7.45
N SER A 363 -3.83 -15.22 6.78
CA SER A 363 -3.12 -16.45 6.47
C SER A 363 -1.63 -16.18 6.60
N ALA A 364 -1.18 -16.05 7.85
CA ALA A 364 0.21 -15.73 8.17
C ALA A 364 0.97 -16.98 8.61
N THR A 365 2.29 -16.98 8.38
CA THR A 365 3.20 -18.02 8.87
C THR A 365 4.44 -17.41 9.52
N ARG A 366 5.10 -18.19 10.38
CA ARG A 366 6.40 -17.89 10.98
C ARG A 366 7.57 -18.34 10.12
N THR A 367 7.31 -19.23 9.16
CA THR A 367 8.34 -19.85 8.34
C THR A 367 8.79 -18.89 7.24
N LEU A 368 10.08 -18.55 7.23
CA LEU A 368 10.70 -17.80 6.14
C LEU A 368 10.80 -18.68 4.88
N PHE A 369 10.29 -18.19 3.76
CA PHE A 369 10.47 -18.78 2.42
C PHE A 369 10.37 -17.67 1.35
N PRO A 370 10.88 -17.86 0.12
CA PRO A 370 11.03 -16.77 -0.86
C PRO A 370 9.71 -16.43 -1.58
N MET A 371 8.76 -15.89 -0.83
CA MET A 371 7.47 -15.47 -1.36
C MET A 371 7.51 -13.99 -1.76
N PHE A 372 6.98 -13.69 -2.95
CA PHE A 372 6.92 -12.35 -3.51
C PHE A 372 5.51 -11.76 -3.35
N GLY A 373 5.42 -10.45 -3.12
CA GLY A 373 4.13 -9.75 -2.92
C GLY A 373 4.16 -8.33 -3.47
N GLY A 374 2.98 -7.73 -3.66
CA GLY A 374 2.85 -6.36 -4.21
C GLY A 374 3.05 -5.24 -3.18
N SER A 375 2.84 -5.54 -1.90
CA SER A 375 3.05 -4.62 -0.78
C SER A 375 3.21 -5.41 0.52
N LYS A 376 3.69 -4.75 1.58
CA LYS A 376 3.82 -5.36 2.91
C LYS A 376 3.93 -4.30 4.02
N LEU A 377 3.74 -4.67 5.29
CA LEU A 377 4.08 -3.77 6.41
C LEU A 377 5.59 -3.83 6.69
N ALA A 378 6.09 -2.88 7.49
CA ALA A 378 7.52 -2.73 7.79
C ALA A 378 8.22 -4.00 8.33
N VAL A 379 7.48 -4.91 8.97
CA VAL A 379 8.03 -6.12 9.60
C VAL A 379 7.84 -7.40 8.79
N ASN A 380 7.08 -7.33 7.69
CA ASN A 380 6.76 -8.48 6.87
C ASN A 380 7.95 -8.85 5.95
N ASN A 381 8.03 -10.12 5.56
CA ASN A 381 9.23 -10.69 4.92
C ASN A 381 9.05 -11.10 3.46
N GLU A 382 7.94 -10.71 2.82
CA GLU A 382 7.77 -10.83 1.37
C GLU A 382 8.85 -10.05 0.61
N ILE A 383 9.19 -10.54 -0.58
CA ILE A 383 10.04 -9.86 -1.55
C ILE A 383 9.14 -9.01 -2.46
N LEU A 384 9.35 -7.69 -2.48
CA LEU A 384 8.42 -6.81 -3.19
C LEU A 384 8.58 -6.85 -4.72
N LEU A 385 7.47 -7.11 -5.40
CA LEU A 385 7.26 -6.85 -6.83
C LEU A 385 6.44 -5.57 -7.02
N PRO A 386 6.54 -4.90 -8.19
CA PRO A 386 5.53 -3.95 -8.59
C PRO A 386 4.13 -4.56 -8.50
N ALA A 387 3.23 -3.87 -7.81
CA ALA A 387 1.91 -4.40 -7.56
C ALA A 387 1.17 -4.69 -8.89
N PRO A 388 0.40 -5.80 -8.98
CA PRO A 388 -0.28 -6.18 -10.21
C PRO A 388 -1.16 -5.06 -10.79
N MET A 389 -1.82 -4.29 -9.93
CA MET A 389 -2.71 -3.19 -10.35
C MET A 389 -1.96 -2.07 -11.08
N TYR A 390 -0.71 -1.79 -10.69
CA TYR A 390 0.12 -0.80 -11.37
C TYR A 390 0.58 -1.26 -12.74
N TRP A 391 0.94 -2.55 -12.89
CA TRP A 391 1.33 -3.08 -14.19
C TRP A 391 0.15 -3.21 -15.16
N ASN A 392 -1.05 -3.50 -14.64
CA ASN A 392 -2.25 -3.66 -15.44
C ASN A 392 -2.87 -2.32 -15.88
N GLU A 393 -2.49 -1.21 -15.24
CA GLU A 393 -2.92 0.17 -15.55
C GLU A 393 -4.44 0.34 -15.74
N GLU A 394 -5.25 -0.35 -14.92
CA GLU A 394 -6.72 -0.24 -14.98
C GLU A 394 -7.15 1.23 -14.76
N GLU A 395 -7.97 1.77 -15.67
CA GLU A 395 -8.41 3.18 -15.66
C GLU A 395 -8.98 3.63 -14.31
N ARG A 396 -9.67 2.72 -13.61
CA ARG A 396 -10.22 2.97 -12.26
C ARG A 396 -9.17 3.35 -11.22
N PHE A 397 -7.91 2.95 -11.42
CA PHE A 397 -6.77 3.15 -10.51
C PHE A 397 -5.70 4.10 -11.04
N THR A 398 -5.66 4.37 -12.35
CA THR A 398 -4.64 5.24 -12.95
C THR A 398 -5.18 6.50 -13.61
N GLY A 399 -6.48 6.54 -13.92
CA GLY A 399 -7.08 7.58 -14.76
C GLY A 399 -6.88 7.34 -16.26
N GLY A 400 -6.27 6.21 -16.64
CA GLY A 400 -5.89 5.93 -18.02
C GLY A 400 -4.84 6.94 -18.51
N ASP A 401 -5.03 7.49 -19.71
CA ASP A 401 -4.16 8.51 -20.29
C ASP A 401 -4.48 9.94 -19.80
N ASP A 402 -5.52 10.12 -18.98
CA ASP A 402 -5.86 11.40 -18.40
C ASP A 402 -5.06 11.61 -17.11
N HIS A 403 -4.36 12.74 -17.00
CA HIS A 403 -3.53 13.10 -15.86
C HIS A 403 -3.94 14.46 -15.27
N GLY A 404 -5.12 14.97 -15.61
CA GLY A 404 -5.64 16.26 -15.15
C GLY A 404 -5.09 17.48 -15.88
N GLY A 405 -5.87 18.57 -15.87
CA GLY A 405 -5.53 19.85 -16.50
C GLY A 405 -4.54 20.73 -15.71
N PRO A 406 -4.32 21.97 -16.15
CA PRO A 406 -3.44 22.95 -15.48
C PRO A 406 -3.82 23.18 -14.02
N TRP A 407 -2.84 23.38 -13.14
CA TRP A 407 -3.06 23.61 -11.70
C TRP A 407 -4.02 24.77 -11.42
N ALA A 408 -3.84 25.89 -12.12
CA ALA A 408 -4.65 27.10 -11.96
C ALA A 408 -6.13 26.93 -12.34
N GLU A 409 -6.49 25.89 -13.09
CA GLU A 409 -7.87 25.60 -13.49
C GLU A 409 -8.57 24.62 -12.54
N LYS A 410 -7.83 24.02 -11.59
CA LYS A 410 -8.37 23.06 -10.62
C LYS A 410 -9.11 23.78 -9.49
N ALA A 411 -10.08 23.08 -8.92
CA ALA A 411 -10.77 23.55 -7.72
C ALA A 411 -9.82 23.51 -6.51
N ASP A 412 -9.88 24.57 -5.68
CA ASP A 412 -9.23 24.69 -4.37
C ASP A 412 -9.90 23.77 -3.32
N SER A 413 -9.94 22.46 -3.61
CA SER A 413 -10.64 21.47 -2.81
C SER A 413 -9.90 20.14 -2.79
N ALA A 414 -10.20 19.34 -1.76
CA ALA A 414 -9.75 17.97 -1.63
C ALA A 414 -10.89 17.02 -1.97
N ILE A 415 -10.66 16.04 -2.84
CA ILE A 415 -11.66 15.03 -3.19
C ILE A 415 -11.23 13.63 -2.77
N TRP A 416 -12.14 12.91 -2.12
CA TRP A 416 -11.99 11.49 -1.87
C TRP A 416 -13.31 10.76 -2.10
N ARG A 417 -13.29 9.78 -3.01
CA ARG A 417 -14.35 8.81 -3.22
C ARG A 417 -13.78 7.41 -3.05
N GLY A 418 -14.32 6.67 -2.11
CA GLY A 418 -13.82 5.33 -1.83
C GLY A 418 -14.87 4.41 -1.24
N VAL A 419 -14.61 3.12 -1.39
CA VAL A 419 -15.31 2.06 -0.68
C VAL A 419 -14.74 1.99 0.74
N ALA A 420 -15.56 1.63 1.73
CA ALA A 420 -15.16 1.43 3.13
C ALA A 420 -14.36 0.13 3.36
N THR A 421 -13.41 -0.16 2.47
CA THR A 421 -12.40 -1.20 2.64
C THR A 421 -11.39 -0.83 3.73
N GLY A 422 -10.44 -1.72 4.01
CA GLY A 422 -9.58 -1.64 5.18
C GLY A 422 -9.59 -2.90 6.04
N GLY A 423 -10.46 -3.85 5.69
CA GLY A 423 -10.80 -5.02 6.49
C GLY A 423 -12.31 -5.22 6.55
N LYS A 424 -12.75 -6.11 7.44
CA LYS A 424 -14.17 -6.40 7.70
C LYS A 424 -14.66 -5.51 8.83
N ASN A 425 -15.24 -4.36 8.48
CA ASN A 425 -15.87 -3.51 9.49
C ASN A 425 -17.16 -4.16 10.02
N ARG A 426 -17.42 -3.99 11.32
CA ARG A 426 -18.58 -4.50 12.07
C ARG A 426 -19.24 -3.40 12.88
N GLU A 427 -20.45 -3.65 13.38
CA GLU A 427 -21.20 -2.75 14.27
C GLU A 427 -20.36 -2.25 15.46
N ASP A 428 -19.55 -3.14 16.01
CA ASP A 428 -18.71 -2.93 17.18
C ASP A 428 -17.26 -2.55 16.85
N THR A 429 -16.84 -2.50 15.58
CA THR A 429 -15.43 -2.24 15.21
C THR A 429 -15.21 -1.09 14.22
N TRP A 430 -16.22 -0.67 13.46
CA TRP A 430 -16.06 0.33 12.38
C TRP A 430 -15.41 1.65 12.83
N ARG A 431 -15.56 2.02 14.11
CA ARG A 431 -14.96 3.24 14.69
C ARG A 431 -13.44 3.23 14.60
N ALA A 432 -12.81 2.06 14.61
CA ALA A 432 -11.36 1.92 14.53
C ALA A 432 -10.82 1.97 13.08
N PHE A 433 -11.67 1.95 12.06
CA PHE A 433 -11.23 1.83 10.66
C PHE A 433 -10.79 3.16 10.07
N GLN A 434 -9.59 3.18 9.50
CA GLN A 434 -8.90 4.36 9.01
C GLN A 434 -9.71 5.19 8.00
N ARG A 435 -10.49 4.56 7.10
CA ARG A 435 -11.34 5.29 6.14
C ARG A 435 -12.59 5.89 6.81
N HIS A 436 -13.18 5.17 7.76
CA HIS A 436 -14.35 5.68 8.51
C HIS A 436 -13.97 6.91 9.34
N ARG A 437 -12.77 6.88 9.94
CA ARG A 437 -12.20 8.01 10.67
C ARG A 437 -11.98 9.22 9.75
N PHE A 438 -11.34 8.99 8.60
CA PHE A 438 -11.06 10.05 7.62
C PHE A 438 -12.33 10.70 7.03
N VAL A 439 -13.35 9.89 6.69
CA VAL A 439 -14.63 10.44 6.19
C VAL A 439 -15.36 11.22 7.29
N ALA A 440 -15.39 10.70 8.53
CA ALA A 440 -16.08 11.36 9.63
C ALA A 440 -15.48 12.73 9.98
N MET A 441 -14.14 12.84 9.98
CA MET A 441 -13.46 14.10 10.29
C MET A 441 -13.55 15.15 9.17
N ASN A 442 -13.95 14.78 7.95
CA ASN A 442 -14.22 15.71 6.85
C ASN A 442 -15.72 16.04 6.70
N ASN A 443 -16.57 15.57 7.61
CA ASN A 443 -18.01 15.86 7.60
C ASN A 443 -18.33 17.10 8.45
N ALA A 444 -18.76 18.18 7.80
CA ALA A 444 -19.05 19.46 8.46
C ALA A 444 -20.08 19.36 9.60
N THR A 445 -21.13 18.56 9.44
CA THR A 445 -22.15 18.36 10.48
C THR A 445 -21.56 17.71 11.73
N LYS A 446 -20.70 16.69 11.55
CA LYS A 446 -20.01 16.04 12.68
C LYS A 446 -19.01 16.99 13.35
N LEU A 447 -18.28 17.78 12.57
CA LEU A 447 -17.36 18.79 13.10
C LEU A 447 -18.09 19.86 13.91
N ALA A 448 -19.22 20.37 13.41
CA ALA A 448 -20.03 21.35 14.13
C ALA A 448 -20.54 20.78 15.45
N GLY A 449 -21.07 19.54 15.42
CA GLY A 449 -21.54 18.86 16.62
C GLY A 449 -20.45 18.70 17.69
N ALA A 450 -19.24 18.33 17.26
CA ALA A 450 -18.08 18.18 18.14
C ALA A 450 -17.58 19.52 18.70
N GLN A 451 -17.52 20.55 17.87
CA GLN A 451 -17.03 21.88 18.25
C GLN A 451 -17.99 22.58 19.22
N ASP A 452 -19.29 22.42 19.01
CA ASP A 452 -20.34 23.04 19.83
C ASP A 452 -20.73 22.17 21.04
N TRP A 453 -20.05 21.04 21.25
CA TRP A 453 -20.32 20.06 22.31
C TRP A 453 -21.76 19.51 22.31
N THR A 454 -22.43 19.53 21.16
CA THR A 454 -23.77 18.96 21.00
C THR A 454 -23.73 17.48 20.65
N ALA A 455 -22.60 16.98 20.14
CA ALA A 455 -22.34 15.56 19.90
C ALA A 455 -20.86 15.24 20.12
N LEU A 456 -20.56 14.11 20.77
CA LEU A 456 -19.18 13.64 20.91
C LEU A 456 -18.72 12.95 19.60
N PRO A 457 -17.47 13.17 19.14
CA PRO A 457 -16.90 12.42 18.03
C PRO A 457 -16.94 10.90 18.28
N ALA A 458 -17.51 10.15 17.33
CA ALA A 458 -17.58 8.70 17.44
C ALA A 458 -16.23 8.02 17.17
N ASN A 459 -15.41 8.58 16.29
CA ASN A 459 -14.22 7.91 15.76
C ASN A 459 -13.05 8.84 15.33
N PHE A 460 -13.18 10.14 15.52
CA PHE A 460 -12.15 11.12 15.14
C PHE A 460 -11.88 12.09 16.29
N GLU A 461 -10.85 12.92 16.14
CA GLU A 461 -10.56 14.03 17.05
C GLU A 461 -10.54 15.36 16.32
N LEU A 462 -10.87 16.43 17.04
CA LEU A 462 -10.65 17.80 16.55
C LEU A 462 -9.14 18.09 16.47
N PRO A 463 -8.70 19.02 15.60
CA PRO A 463 -7.29 19.32 15.46
C PRO A 463 -6.68 19.74 16.80
N GLY A 464 -5.42 19.36 16.97
CA GLY A 464 -4.64 19.76 18.13
C GLY A 464 -4.28 21.24 18.17
N LEU A 465 -4.09 21.77 19.38
CA LEU A 465 -3.66 23.15 19.58
C LEU A 465 -2.29 23.42 18.93
N GLU A 466 -1.45 22.40 18.82
CA GLU A 466 -0.13 22.43 18.19
C GLU A 466 -0.16 22.84 16.71
N TYR A 467 -1.26 22.59 15.99
CA TYR A 467 -1.42 23.00 14.59
C TYR A 467 -1.87 24.45 14.43
N GLY A 468 -2.44 25.04 15.49
CA GLY A 468 -2.83 26.45 15.47
C GLY A 468 -3.94 26.82 14.49
N VAL A 469 -4.77 25.85 14.05
CA VAL A 469 -5.81 26.04 13.03
C VAL A 469 -6.74 27.21 13.37
N ALA A 470 -6.68 28.28 12.58
CA ALA A 470 -7.38 29.54 12.80
C ALA A 470 -8.89 29.35 12.81
N SER A 471 -9.42 28.55 11.88
CA SER A 471 -10.85 28.21 11.84
C SER A 471 -11.33 27.53 13.13
N GLN A 472 -10.53 26.65 13.73
CA GLN A 472 -10.90 26.02 15.01
C GLN A 472 -10.89 27.04 16.15
N GLN A 473 -9.90 27.93 16.21
CA GLN A 473 -9.83 28.98 17.24
C GLN A 473 -11.01 29.96 17.17
N ARG A 474 -11.56 30.18 15.97
CA ARG A 474 -12.75 31.00 15.75
C ARG A 474 -14.07 30.27 16.01
N GLY A 475 -14.04 28.96 16.26
CA GLY A 475 -15.27 28.16 16.33
C GLY A 475 -15.95 28.04 14.96
N LYS A 476 -15.18 27.96 13.88
CA LYS A 476 -15.62 27.95 12.48
C LYS A 476 -15.02 26.80 11.67
N LEU A 477 -14.52 25.76 12.34
CA LEU A 477 -13.86 24.63 11.67
C LEU A 477 -14.80 23.92 10.69
N ALA A 478 -16.05 23.68 11.08
CA ALA A 478 -17.03 23.02 10.23
C ALA A 478 -17.34 23.81 8.94
N GLU A 479 -17.52 25.12 9.06
CA GLU A 479 -17.79 26.02 7.93
C GLU A 479 -16.59 26.07 6.98
N TRP A 480 -15.37 26.12 7.52
CA TRP A 480 -14.15 26.11 6.71
C TRP A 480 -13.95 24.78 5.97
N VAL A 481 -14.09 23.64 6.66
CA VAL A 481 -13.97 22.30 6.04
C VAL A 481 -15.04 22.09 4.98
N ALA A 482 -16.28 22.53 5.20
CA ALA A 482 -17.35 22.47 4.20
C ALA A 482 -17.02 23.22 2.90
N GLY A 483 -16.14 24.22 2.96
CA GLY A 483 -15.76 25.02 1.80
C GLY A 483 -14.81 24.33 0.83
N TRP A 484 -14.12 23.26 1.24
CA TRP A 484 -13.07 22.63 0.44
C TRP A 484 -13.06 21.09 0.46
N ALA A 485 -13.70 20.44 1.45
CA ALA A 485 -13.67 18.99 1.55
C ALA A 485 -14.83 18.34 0.78
N ASP A 486 -14.50 17.55 -0.25
CA ASP A 486 -15.43 16.68 -0.96
C ASP A 486 -15.08 15.21 -0.71
N VAL A 487 -15.46 14.70 0.46
CA VAL A 487 -15.05 13.38 0.96
C VAL A 487 -16.27 12.54 1.30
N GLY A 488 -16.37 11.33 0.73
CA GLY A 488 -17.48 10.44 1.04
C GLY A 488 -17.31 9.00 0.59
N PHE A 489 -18.08 8.11 1.21
CA PHE A 489 -18.15 6.70 0.84
C PHE A 489 -19.06 6.49 -0.36
N VAL A 490 -18.66 5.64 -1.29
CA VAL A 490 -19.52 5.16 -2.39
C VAL A 490 -20.18 3.82 -2.07
N ASP A 491 -19.64 3.12 -1.07
CA ASP A 491 -20.11 1.81 -0.57
C ASP A 491 -19.53 1.60 0.84
N LEU A 492 -20.37 1.20 1.80
CA LEU A 492 -20.01 0.98 3.21
C LEU A 492 -19.39 -0.40 3.50
N PHE A 493 -19.40 -1.30 2.50
CA PHE A 493 -18.64 -2.55 2.47
C PHE A 493 -18.65 -3.34 3.77
N CYS A 494 -19.84 -3.45 4.36
CA CYS A 494 -19.98 -3.96 5.71
C CYS A 494 -20.26 -5.46 5.70
N GLN A 495 -20.11 -6.11 6.86
CA GLN A 495 -20.25 -7.56 6.97
C GLN A 495 -21.32 -7.93 8.02
N PRO A 496 -22.38 -8.69 7.65
CA PRO A 496 -22.70 -9.17 6.29
C PRO A 496 -23.03 -8.03 5.32
N GLU A 497 -22.82 -8.27 4.03
CA GLU A 497 -23.13 -7.31 2.97
C GLU A 497 -24.64 -7.03 2.92
N GLU A 498 -25.00 -5.76 2.87
CA GLU A 498 -26.38 -5.30 2.70
C GLU A 498 -26.59 -4.67 1.32
N ARG A 499 -27.84 -4.43 0.93
CA ARG A 499 -28.17 -3.98 -0.42
C ARG A 499 -27.70 -2.55 -0.66
N ASP A 500 -27.40 -2.27 -1.94
CA ASP A 500 -27.09 -0.94 -2.44
C ASP A 500 -25.88 -0.27 -1.75
N GLY A 501 -24.94 -1.08 -1.24
CA GLY A 501 -23.75 -0.61 -0.54
C GLY A 501 -24.04 0.02 0.83
N THR A 502 -25.27 -0.12 1.35
CA THR A 502 -25.67 0.40 2.66
C THR A 502 -25.25 -0.53 3.79
N CYS A 503 -25.47 -0.11 5.03
CA CYS A 503 -25.19 -0.92 6.19
C CYS A 503 -25.96 -0.45 7.43
N SER A 504 -26.76 -1.33 8.04
CA SER A 504 -27.60 -1.02 9.20
C SER A 504 -26.89 -0.28 10.35
N TYR A 505 -25.62 -0.61 10.62
CA TYR A 505 -24.85 -0.02 11.72
C TYR A 505 -23.94 1.16 11.34
N THR A 506 -23.58 1.36 10.06
CA THR A 506 -22.79 2.53 9.63
C THR A 506 -23.60 3.56 8.83
N SER A 507 -24.72 3.21 8.21
CA SER A 507 -25.61 4.15 7.51
C SER A 507 -26.17 5.28 8.40
N PRO A 508 -26.45 5.07 9.70
CA PRO A 508 -26.80 6.20 10.59
C PRO A 508 -25.65 7.21 10.79
N HIS A 509 -24.42 6.82 10.48
CA HIS A 509 -23.22 7.63 10.66
C HIS A 509 -22.67 8.21 9.36
N PHE A 510 -22.92 7.57 8.22
CA PHE A 510 -22.34 7.93 6.93
C PHE A 510 -23.38 7.89 5.82
N GLU A 511 -23.40 8.95 5.02
CA GLU A 511 -24.19 9.01 3.80
C GLU A 511 -23.35 8.50 2.62
N LEU A 512 -23.98 7.72 1.73
CA LEU A 512 -23.37 7.31 0.48
C LEU A 512 -23.44 8.44 -0.54
N VAL A 513 -22.33 8.69 -1.22
CA VAL A 513 -22.21 9.67 -2.30
C VAL A 513 -21.95 8.97 -3.64
N GLY A 514 -22.24 9.66 -4.74
CA GLY A 514 -21.97 9.13 -6.07
C GLY A 514 -20.48 8.89 -6.32
N GLY A 515 -20.18 7.79 -7.01
CA GLY A 515 -18.83 7.51 -7.49
C GLY A 515 -18.37 8.51 -8.55
N VAL A 516 -17.11 8.92 -8.47
CA VAL A 516 -16.48 9.87 -9.41
C VAL A 516 -15.31 9.17 -10.07
N LYS A 517 -15.23 9.24 -11.41
CA LYS A 517 -14.12 8.61 -12.14
C LYS A 517 -12.80 9.27 -11.74
N MET A 518 -11.71 8.51 -11.77
CA MET A 518 -10.40 9.05 -11.35
C MET A 518 -10.01 10.31 -12.13
N ARG A 519 -10.19 10.31 -13.46
CA ARG A 519 -9.93 11.49 -14.30
C ARG A 519 -10.69 12.76 -13.90
N GLU A 520 -11.92 12.60 -13.38
CA GLU A 520 -12.74 13.72 -12.92
C GLU A 520 -12.26 14.21 -11.55
N GLN A 521 -11.77 13.31 -10.69
CA GLN A 521 -11.13 13.68 -9.43
C GLN A 521 -9.86 14.53 -9.65
N PHE A 522 -9.18 14.39 -10.78
CA PHE A 522 -8.04 15.25 -11.14
C PHE A 522 -8.44 16.72 -11.41
N GLY A 523 -9.73 17.06 -11.39
CA GLY A 523 -10.18 18.46 -11.35
C GLY A 523 -9.95 19.17 -10.01
N HIS A 524 -9.54 18.44 -8.97
CA HIS A 524 -9.29 18.96 -7.63
C HIS A 524 -7.79 19.07 -7.35
N LYS A 525 -7.38 20.10 -6.60
CA LYS A 525 -5.96 20.30 -6.26
C LYS A 525 -5.40 19.22 -5.33
N TYR A 526 -6.18 18.70 -4.38
CA TYR A 526 -5.67 17.81 -3.34
C TYR A 526 -6.33 16.42 -3.42
N LEU A 527 -5.51 15.36 -3.40
CA LEU A 527 -5.96 13.97 -3.50
C LEU A 527 -5.51 13.17 -2.27
N PRO A 528 -6.38 12.99 -1.26
CA PRO A 528 -6.08 12.14 -0.12
C PRO A 528 -5.92 10.67 -0.54
N ASP A 529 -4.81 10.06 -0.15
CA ASP A 529 -4.52 8.65 -0.35
C ASP A 529 -4.56 7.92 0.99
N ILE A 530 -5.59 7.09 1.17
CA ILE A 530 -5.89 6.35 2.40
C ILE A 530 -5.90 4.86 2.10
N ASP A 531 -5.16 4.09 2.90
CA ASP A 531 -5.06 2.64 2.77
C ASP A 531 -6.42 1.92 2.69
N GLY A 532 -6.48 0.90 1.84
CA GLY A 532 -7.58 -0.06 1.79
C GLY A 532 -7.24 -1.29 2.63
N ASN A 533 -7.58 -2.49 2.14
CA ASN A 533 -7.17 -3.75 2.79
C ASN A 533 -5.65 -3.88 2.85
N SER A 534 -4.99 -3.34 1.82
CA SER A 534 -3.57 -3.07 1.79
C SER A 534 -3.30 -1.64 1.29
N PHE A 535 -2.20 -1.44 0.57
CA PHE A 535 -1.88 -0.17 -0.10
C PHE A 535 -3.02 0.31 -1.01
N SER A 536 -3.06 1.62 -1.28
CA SER A 536 -4.01 2.20 -2.22
C SER A 536 -3.52 2.05 -3.66
N GLY A 537 -4.19 1.21 -4.46
CA GLY A 537 -3.89 1.07 -5.88
C GLY A 537 -4.06 2.35 -6.71
N ARG A 538 -4.63 3.43 -6.14
CA ARG A 538 -4.79 4.74 -6.80
C ARG A 538 -3.51 5.59 -6.76
N TYR A 539 -2.55 5.25 -5.90
CA TYR A 539 -1.45 6.14 -5.57
C TYR A 539 -0.56 6.46 -6.78
N LEU A 540 -0.27 5.47 -7.64
CA LEU A 540 0.46 5.71 -8.88
C LEU A 540 -0.27 6.69 -9.82
N GLY A 541 -1.60 6.55 -9.95
CA GLY A 541 -2.43 7.50 -10.71
C GLY A 541 -2.38 8.90 -10.14
N PHE A 542 -2.41 9.04 -8.81
CA PHE A 542 -2.30 10.33 -8.13
C PHE A 542 -0.95 10.98 -8.36
N LEU A 543 0.15 10.23 -8.21
CA LEU A 543 1.50 10.72 -8.48
C LEU A 543 1.70 11.17 -9.93
N ARG A 544 1.08 10.49 -10.91
CA ARG A 544 1.14 10.87 -12.34
C ARG A 544 0.19 12.02 -12.70
N SER A 545 -0.76 12.36 -11.82
CA SER A 545 -1.69 13.47 -12.07
C SER A 545 -1.04 14.83 -11.80
N THR A 546 -1.66 15.90 -12.30
CA THR A 546 -1.28 17.29 -11.98
C THR A 546 -1.82 17.77 -10.63
N SER A 547 -2.41 16.89 -9.82
CA SER A 547 -2.93 17.20 -8.48
C SER A 547 -1.96 16.74 -7.39
N LEU A 548 -2.07 17.28 -6.19
CA LEU A 548 -1.18 17.01 -5.06
C LEU A 548 -1.67 15.79 -4.24
N PRO A 549 -0.94 14.66 -4.21
CA PRO A 549 -1.28 13.54 -3.35
C PRO A 549 -0.93 13.86 -1.88
N VAL A 550 -1.88 13.62 -0.98
CA VAL A 550 -1.68 13.68 0.49
C VAL A 550 -1.86 12.28 1.06
N LYS A 551 -0.77 11.60 1.44
CA LYS A 551 -0.76 10.16 1.70
C LYS A 551 -0.60 9.83 3.17
N ALA A 552 -1.51 9.01 3.69
CA ALA A 552 -1.36 8.31 4.97
C ALA A 552 -1.37 6.81 4.73
N THR A 553 -0.28 6.14 5.08
CA THR A 553 -0.12 4.71 4.83
C THR A 553 0.69 3.99 5.90
N LEU A 554 0.53 2.67 5.99
CA LEU A 554 1.44 1.73 6.69
C LEU A 554 2.17 0.77 5.74
N TRP A 555 1.90 0.86 4.44
CA TRP A 555 2.37 -0.11 3.46
C TRP A 555 3.67 0.34 2.81
N ARG A 556 4.57 -0.62 2.65
CA ARG A 556 5.76 -0.51 1.81
C ARG A 556 5.48 -1.05 0.42
N GLU A 557 5.95 -0.33 -0.58
CA GLU A 557 5.83 -0.67 -2.00
C GLU A 557 7.21 -0.62 -2.67
N TRP A 558 7.35 -1.26 -3.84
CA TRP A 558 8.62 -1.40 -4.57
C TRP A 558 9.32 -0.06 -4.90
N HIS A 559 8.55 1.02 -4.97
CA HIS A 559 8.99 2.34 -5.40
C HIS A 559 9.34 3.31 -4.27
N ASP A 560 9.17 2.93 -3.01
CA ASP A 560 9.29 3.87 -1.89
C ASP A 560 10.68 4.49 -1.79
N SER A 561 11.72 3.74 -2.16
CA SER A 561 13.10 4.23 -2.22
C SER A 561 13.34 5.28 -3.32
N ARG A 562 12.40 5.43 -4.27
CA ARG A 562 12.46 6.40 -5.38
C ARG A 562 11.74 7.69 -5.05
N LEU A 563 10.87 7.70 -4.02
CA LEU A 563 10.02 8.84 -3.71
C LEU A 563 10.50 9.55 -2.45
N ALA A 564 10.45 10.88 -2.45
CA ALA A 564 10.77 11.72 -1.30
C ALA A 564 9.50 12.46 -0.85
N ALA A 565 9.12 12.24 0.41
CA ALA A 565 8.04 12.98 1.06
C ALA A 565 8.40 14.47 1.13
N TRP A 566 7.40 15.36 0.98
CA TRP A 566 7.53 16.82 0.82
C TRP A 566 8.20 17.31 -0.48
N VAL A 567 8.68 16.40 -1.33
CA VAL A 567 9.16 16.71 -2.69
C VAL A 567 8.16 16.23 -3.74
N HIS A 568 7.70 14.98 -3.64
CA HIS A 568 6.82 14.36 -4.64
C HIS A 568 5.37 14.19 -4.17
N PHE A 569 5.15 14.23 -2.86
CA PHE A 569 3.83 14.10 -2.23
C PHE A 569 3.89 14.67 -0.80
N VAL A 570 2.74 14.91 -0.20
CA VAL A 570 2.65 15.34 1.21
C VAL A 570 2.35 14.11 2.10
N PRO A 571 3.22 13.76 3.06
CA PRO A 571 2.92 12.71 4.03
C PRO A 571 1.92 13.22 5.09
N MET A 572 1.02 12.34 5.51
CA MET A 572 0.03 12.57 6.57
C MET A 572 0.10 11.43 7.59
N ASP A 573 -0.04 11.74 8.87
CA ASP A 573 -0.02 10.73 9.93
C ASP A 573 -1.26 9.82 9.89
N ASN A 574 -1.13 8.55 10.28
CA ASN A 574 -2.26 7.60 10.34
C ASN A 574 -3.30 7.95 11.42
N ARG A 575 -3.02 8.92 12.30
CA ARG A 575 -4.00 9.53 13.23
C ARG A 575 -4.79 10.66 12.58
N TYR A 576 -4.28 11.23 11.48
CA TYR A 576 -4.83 12.36 10.72
C TYR A 576 -4.87 13.69 11.47
N GLY A 577 -4.23 13.81 12.64
CA GLY A 577 -4.25 15.05 13.40
C GLY A 577 -3.68 16.25 12.62
N ASP A 578 -2.71 15.98 11.74
CA ASP A 578 -2.03 16.96 10.89
C ASP A 578 -2.83 17.37 9.65
N TRP A 579 -3.88 16.64 9.29
CA TRP A 579 -4.70 16.89 8.09
C TRP A 579 -5.18 18.35 8.00
N PHE A 580 -5.80 18.86 9.06
CA PHE A 580 -6.34 20.22 9.05
C PHE A 580 -5.24 21.28 8.99
N GLY A 581 -4.11 21.05 9.65
CA GLY A 581 -2.95 21.94 9.58
C GLY A 581 -2.28 21.93 8.21
N ILE A 582 -2.23 20.77 7.54
CA ILE A 582 -1.76 20.63 6.16
C ILE A 582 -2.66 21.43 5.22
N MET A 583 -3.98 21.28 5.35
CA MET A 583 -4.93 21.98 4.50
C MET A 583 -4.94 23.48 4.75
N GLU A 584 -4.83 23.95 6.00
CA GLU A 584 -4.71 25.39 6.29
C GLU A 584 -3.40 25.97 5.74
N TYR A 585 -2.29 25.24 5.80
CA TYR A 585 -1.04 25.71 5.20
C TYR A 585 -1.17 25.95 3.69
N PHE A 586 -1.75 25.00 2.95
CA PHE A 586 -1.84 25.11 1.50
C PHE A 586 -3.01 25.99 1.01
N LEU A 587 -4.22 25.80 1.55
CA LEU A 587 -5.41 26.57 1.15
C LEU A 587 -5.49 27.95 1.81
N GLY A 588 -4.97 28.07 3.03
CA GLY A 588 -5.21 29.22 3.90
C GLY A 588 -6.59 29.21 4.56
N ASP A 589 -6.82 30.24 5.36
CA ASP A 589 -8.10 30.59 5.96
C ASP A 589 -8.28 32.10 5.83
N LYS A 590 -8.95 32.53 4.74
CA LYS A 590 -9.16 33.95 4.44
C LYS A 590 -9.91 34.68 5.56
N GLU A 591 -10.88 34.02 6.19
CA GLU A 591 -11.64 34.59 7.30
C GLU A 591 -10.82 34.65 8.61
N GLY A 592 -9.92 33.68 8.80
CA GLY A 592 -8.93 33.65 9.87
C GLY A 592 -7.75 34.59 9.66
N GLY A 593 -7.61 35.18 8.47
CA GLY A 593 -6.46 36.01 8.09
C GLY A 593 -5.18 35.21 7.84
N VAL A 594 -5.29 33.93 7.49
CA VAL A 594 -4.18 33.04 7.14
C VAL A 594 -4.09 32.91 5.61
N SER A 595 -2.95 33.29 5.05
CA SER A 595 -2.68 33.10 3.62
C SER A 595 -2.27 31.65 3.33
N GLY A 596 -2.77 31.09 2.23
CA GLY A 596 -2.36 29.78 1.74
C GLY A 596 -1.05 29.82 0.95
N HIS A 597 -0.39 28.66 0.87
CA HIS A 597 0.86 28.43 0.13
C HIS A 597 0.59 27.64 -1.16
N ASP A 598 -0.33 28.12 -2.00
CA ASP A 598 -0.78 27.42 -3.22
C ASP A 598 0.38 27.11 -4.18
N ALA A 599 1.34 28.01 -4.31
CA ALA A 599 2.53 27.80 -5.14
C ALA A 599 3.39 26.63 -4.64
N GLU A 600 3.46 26.39 -3.33
CA GLU A 600 4.18 25.24 -2.79
C GLU A 600 3.43 23.94 -3.05
N ALA A 601 2.10 23.96 -2.98
CA ALA A 601 1.29 22.81 -3.37
C ALA A 601 1.48 22.45 -4.85
N GLU A 602 1.45 23.45 -5.74
CA GLU A 602 1.71 23.26 -7.18
C GLU A 602 3.11 22.72 -7.43
N ARG A 603 4.13 23.23 -6.71
CA ARG A 603 5.51 22.81 -6.87
C ARG A 603 5.68 21.33 -6.50
N ILE A 604 5.10 20.88 -5.38
CA ILE A 604 5.16 19.47 -4.96
C ILE A 604 4.39 18.58 -5.95
N ALA A 605 3.18 18.98 -6.36
CA ALA A 605 2.38 18.22 -7.32
C ALA A 605 3.12 18.06 -8.66
N SER A 606 3.65 19.16 -9.20
CA SER A 606 4.39 19.17 -10.46
C SER A 606 5.70 18.38 -10.37
N ALA A 607 6.44 18.49 -9.27
CA ALA A 607 7.64 17.69 -9.04
C ALA A 607 7.30 16.19 -8.91
N GLY A 608 6.24 15.86 -8.18
CA GLY A 608 5.73 14.49 -8.05
C GLY A 608 5.38 13.87 -9.40
N LYS A 609 4.62 14.59 -10.23
CA LYS A 609 4.28 14.18 -11.59
C LYS A 609 5.50 13.97 -12.47
N ALA A 610 6.34 15.00 -12.61
CA ALA A 610 7.51 14.95 -13.48
C ALA A 610 8.46 13.81 -13.05
N TRP A 611 8.55 13.55 -11.76
CA TRP A 611 9.37 12.46 -11.23
C TRP A 611 8.73 11.08 -11.46
N ALA A 612 7.43 10.93 -11.20
CA ALA A 612 6.71 9.67 -11.44
C ALA A 612 6.74 9.25 -12.92
N GLU A 613 6.63 10.22 -13.84
CA GLU A 613 6.78 10.01 -15.28
C GLU A 613 8.21 9.63 -15.70
N ARG A 614 9.20 9.79 -14.81
CA ARG A 614 10.61 9.44 -15.06
C ARG A 614 11.06 8.16 -14.38
N VAL A 615 10.52 7.82 -13.20
CA VAL A 615 11.03 6.69 -12.40
C VAL A 615 9.99 5.65 -11.98
N LEU A 616 8.71 5.84 -12.31
CA LEU A 616 7.61 4.92 -12.00
C LEU A 616 6.88 4.43 -13.26
N ARG A 617 7.53 4.47 -14.42
CA ARG A 617 6.96 3.97 -15.67
C ARG A 617 6.91 2.44 -15.69
N ARG A 618 6.25 1.88 -16.70
CA ARG A 618 6.28 0.43 -16.94
C ARG A 618 7.70 -0.06 -17.19
N GLU A 619 8.51 0.74 -17.87
CA GLU A 619 9.93 0.49 -18.09
C GLU A 619 10.70 0.44 -16.77
N ASP A 620 10.41 1.33 -15.82
CA ASP A 620 11.08 1.33 -14.52
C ASP A 620 10.68 0.12 -13.66
N MET A 621 9.43 -0.35 -13.79
CA MET A 621 8.99 -1.63 -13.20
C MET A 621 9.77 -2.81 -13.79
N GLN A 622 9.98 -2.83 -15.11
CA GLN A 622 10.78 -3.85 -15.78
C GLN A 622 12.25 -3.81 -15.33
N VAL A 623 12.85 -2.63 -15.24
CA VAL A 623 14.24 -2.43 -14.76
C VAL A 623 14.39 -2.90 -13.32
N TYR A 624 13.41 -2.61 -12.45
CA TYR A 624 13.39 -3.09 -11.07
C TYR A 624 13.28 -4.61 -11.01
N VAL A 625 12.32 -5.21 -11.73
CA VAL A 625 12.10 -6.67 -11.75
C VAL A 625 13.31 -7.40 -12.32
N LEU A 626 13.92 -6.89 -13.39
CA LEU A 626 15.14 -7.48 -13.95
C LEU A 626 16.26 -7.52 -12.92
N ARG A 627 16.53 -6.40 -12.22
CA ARG A 627 17.55 -6.39 -11.17
C ARG A 627 17.21 -7.31 -10.01
N LEU A 628 15.97 -7.26 -9.53
CA LEU A 628 15.49 -8.10 -8.44
C LEU A 628 15.69 -9.58 -8.76
N LEU A 629 15.31 -10.01 -9.97
CA LEU A 629 15.37 -11.42 -10.34
C LEU A 629 16.79 -11.91 -10.63
N LEU A 630 17.71 -11.06 -11.12
CA LEU A 630 19.15 -11.40 -11.17
C LEU A 630 19.73 -11.58 -9.77
N GLU A 631 19.41 -10.70 -8.83
CA GLU A 631 19.86 -10.82 -7.43
C GLU A 631 19.25 -12.05 -6.74
N TYR A 632 17.96 -12.30 -6.96
CA TYR A 632 17.28 -13.48 -6.41
C TYR A 632 17.86 -14.77 -7.01
N ALA A 633 18.15 -14.80 -8.32
CA ALA A 633 18.81 -15.94 -8.97
C ALA A 633 20.17 -16.22 -8.33
N ARG A 634 20.94 -15.17 -8.06
CA ARG A 634 22.22 -15.30 -7.35
C ARG A 634 22.01 -15.90 -5.97
N VAL A 635 21.07 -15.39 -5.17
CA VAL A 635 20.79 -15.94 -3.83
C VAL A 635 20.40 -17.43 -3.88
N CYS A 636 19.74 -17.85 -4.96
CA CYS A 636 19.33 -19.23 -5.25
C CYS A 636 20.45 -20.13 -5.80
N ASP A 637 21.66 -19.64 -6.05
CA ASP A 637 22.77 -20.43 -6.62
C ASP A 637 23.70 -20.98 -5.52
N GLU A 638 24.23 -22.19 -5.70
CA GLU A 638 25.18 -22.78 -4.74
C GLU A 638 26.52 -22.00 -4.69
N LYS A 639 26.89 -21.33 -5.78
CA LYS A 639 28.14 -20.55 -5.89
C LYS A 639 27.95 -19.06 -5.55
N ARG A 640 26.78 -18.67 -5.02
CA ARG A 640 26.36 -17.27 -4.80
C ARG A 640 27.38 -16.33 -4.16
N GLU A 641 28.25 -16.89 -3.29
CA GLU A 641 29.27 -16.12 -2.57
C GLU A 641 30.45 -15.71 -3.46
N SER A 642 30.85 -16.53 -4.43
CA SER A 642 31.89 -16.21 -5.42
C SER A 642 31.32 -15.71 -6.76
N MET A 643 30.00 -15.70 -6.91
CA MET A 643 29.36 -15.20 -8.13
C MET A 643 29.38 -13.68 -8.22
N GLY A 644 29.51 -13.18 -9.44
CA GLY A 644 29.37 -11.77 -9.74
C GLY A 644 29.80 -11.39 -11.15
N TRP A 645 29.66 -10.12 -11.45
CA TRP A 645 30.11 -9.47 -12.67
C TRP A 645 31.30 -8.56 -12.36
N VAL A 646 32.40 -8.80 -13.07
CA VAL A 646 33.69 -8.09 -12.91
C VAL A 646 34.30 -7.69 -14.25
N GLY A 647 33.48 -7.59 -15.30
CA GLY A 647 33.93 -7.24 -16.66
C GLY A 647 34.60 -5.87 -16.77
N ASP A 648 34.34 -4.96 -15.83
CA ASP A 648 35.01 -3.66 -15.70
C ASP A 648 36.38 -3.73 -15.00
N LEU A 649 36.67 -4.82 -14.28
CA LEU A 649 37.91 -5.00 -13.51
C LEU A 649 38.93 -5.90 -14.21
N LEU A 650 38.48 -6.76 -15.12
CA LEU A 650 39.36 -7.66 -15.87
C LEU A 650 39.97 -6.98 -17.11
N PRO A 651 41.20 -7.34 -17.50
CA PRO A 651 41.79 -6.86 -18.75
C PRO A 651 40.91 -7.24 -19.95
N ARG A 652 40.70 -6.29 -20.86
CA ARG A 652 39.98 -6.53 -22.12
C ARG A 652 40.80 -7.34 -23.12
#